data_AF-A0A836IJS4-F1
#
_entry.id   AF-A0A836IJS4-F1
#
_cell.length_a   1.000
_cell.length_b   1.000
_cell.length_c   1.000
_cell.angle_alpha   90.00
_cell.angle_beta   90.00
_cell.angle_gamma   90.00
#
_symmetry.space_group_name_H-M   'P 1'
#
loop_
_entity.id
_entity.type
_entity.pdbx_description
1 polymer ?
#
loop_
_entity_poly.entity_id
_entity_poly.type
_entity_poly.pdbx_seq_one_letter_code
_entity_poly.pdbx_strand_id
1 'polypeptide(L)'
;MASKHSSLSELGTVAISHRGEVDEVKRQLDVKHGYFDAWIYGFLDNKKFSVDETVAKLHRRFAMEVNELASYELTDFMRESLRRGIIGELGNDKAGRVAFLVNTKRDHPQAKHRDEQRRSFDMIASYGTRLRPESKRCQMVMLINQDGASLFRNVDMTLQADIALRIAKFYPGCVDKMYICKMSRTLAAMAKPIFSRLPAIVSDRIQIIDDDDIKRGALLDLFDAEVLPVAFGGRNDCDKEEHWCAYADRVEKYYAGLRRAVNERGMTVKDYELESLGIDPETAHREDAASDLSMTMSQADTLVQSVGSFSAQTPLLEPSAYPAAEDATRPHSPKASWVSAEHLATASENLDPELRPLMTCLTDRSSLLSPEYGGAGKGESGVCAPLSWTALVAPLPRSLGLFFLDELLRWRTAVENSESGERYQILDNFVSGLSITTELGIRGLDVSDRKWYVGVPYPLHTLYRIFLVAITVMNIIYFTAALVFSAVFCADIIITVFLGFFVKLSYVFPLSAVLLMVAVQGASLCTRASDCILAVHNRNVIPPFESLGSYWGTVAEVALFFVVVIIQFIIFCVYAVSSNPLRGLQISFATGWISALLVIALTHVFFFTGVCASPSTRDTDNRLAALPFFLSLNFGNAPGGQMRELDRRFTLRTASYVICGIPLGISALLGLSFLISRIIALYAATFVATLVAAYMVHYYSDALSNSLSGSLLRFTLWMLTLVWCYVTFALGLQNNSQRFGVSAIVALVLNVFFVLLAISCLRRPGRSRLLRLSYMVVMAYVVGCWVSVFPLLDWSMGLFCLAIMIHNVLNIIFAPRNLTSINASFFLVVAVMLLGVSCVLLGWYGTTLMTTTPQSLAPGPPSGASLSHLELYHRYPVCALQLGQDSSLRVVDIALLKELVGARTSEARTLDFSNWFGTRGITYSGIVKELKVDGTPWEVHEYLLPASANTTVLVLNNRYAMSSIVGMVGWVDAIALSPLSIFMPSDWIDSIVYVMSFATRLIPFAARLLVDDLSDYVYVRKSQLKTDIILTGGGVAGGFLSAAAVQARTHAIVFASPGLLHCSRKFGLSVADYHSHVLSIGAHDGALSDIGGHDSTVSQRVLCDGAALYCMRQQFLSTALLEACGDAEGRRHVPSARPP
;
A
#
# COMPACT_ATOMS: atom_id res chain seq x y z
N MET A 1 -8.13 42.16 -30.58
CA MET A 1 -6.83 42.66 -31.05
C MET A 1 -5.95 41.45 -31.32
N ALA A 2 -5.80 41.05 -32.57
CA ALA A 2 -5.01 39.87 -32.92
C ALA A 2 -3.69 40.31 -33.57
N SER A 3 -2.58 40.13 -32.86
CA SER A 3 -1.23 40.19 -33.43
C SER A 3 -1.12 39.20 -34.60
N LYS A 4 -0.72 39.66 -35.80
CA LYS A 4 -0.52 38.79 -36.99
C LYS A 4 0.58 37.74 -36.78
N HIS A 5 1.57 38.05 -35.94
CA HIS A 5 2.62 37.11 -35.53
C HIS A 5 2.26 36.40 -34.22
N SER A 6 2.51 35.09 -34.12
CA SER A 6 2.37 34.29 -32.89
C SER A 6 3.46 33.21 -32.85
N SER A 7 4.22 33.14 -31.76
CA SER A 7 5.25 32.11 -31.61
C SER A 7 4.68 30.69 -31.38
N LEU A 8 3.35 30.53 -31.25
CA LEU A 8 2.70 29.21 -31.17
C LEU A 8 2.91 28.37 -32.42
N SER A 9 3.05 29.01 -33.59
CA SER A 9 3.28 28.28 -34.84
C SER A 9 4.58 27.48 -34.81
N GLU A 10 5.56 27.91 -34.00
CA GLU A 10 6.82 27.19 -33.82
C GLU A 10 6.67 25.92 -32.98
N LEU A 11 5.60 25.77 -32.19
CA LEU A 11 5.33 24.59 -31.36
C LEU A 11 4.46 23.52 -32.05
N GLY A 12 3.79 23.86 -33.16
CA GLY A 12 2.98 22.95 -33.97
C GLY A 12 1.46 23.07 -33.74
N THR A 13 0.69 22.24 -34.45
CA THR A 13 -0.78 22.35 -34.55
C THR A 13 -1.53 22.21 -33.23
N VAL A 14 -1.02 21.42 -32.29
CA VAL A 14 -1.60 21.25 -30.94
C VAL A 14 -1.48 22.52 -30.11
N ALA A 15 -0.37 23.25 -30.22
CA ALA A 15 -0.22 24.52 -29.51
C ALA A 15 -1.15 25.59 -30.11
N ILE A 16 -1.33 25.57 -31.43
CA ILE A 16 -2.25 26.46 -32.14
C ILE A 16 -3.71 26.24 -31.71
N SER A 17 -4.13 25.00 -31.43
CA SER A 17 -5.51 24.74 -30.96
C SER A 17 -5.82 25.36 -29.60
N HIS A 18 -4.80 25.72 -28.81
CA HIS A 18 -4.95 26.39 -27.52
C HIS A 18 -4.68 27.91 -27.56
N ARG A 19 -4.76 28.51 -28.76
CA ARG A 19 -4.55 29.95 -28.95
C ARG A 19 -5.52 30.81 -28.12
N GLY A 20 -6.77 30.36 -27.95
CA GLY A 20 -7.78 31.08 -27.17
C GLY A 20 -7.39 31.24 -25.71
N GLU A 21 -6.87 30.18 -25.09
CA GLU A 21 -6.40 30.18 -23.71
C GLU A 21 -5.13 31.02 -23.53
N VAL A 22 -4.23 31.01 -24.52
CA VAL A 22 -3.03 31.87 -24.53
C VAL A 22 -3.40 33.35 -24.64
N ASP A 23 -4.33 33.69 -25.54
CA ASP A 23 -4.80 35.07 -25.72
C ASP A 23 -5.51 35.60 -24.46
N GLU A 24 -6.23 34.74 -23.74
CA GLU A 24 -6.86 35.10 -22.46
C GLU A 24 -5.82 35.35 -21.34
N VAL A 25 -4.78 34.51 -21.23
CA VAL A 25 -3.67 34.77 -20.29
C VAL A 25 -2.96 36.09 -20.61
N LYS A 26 -2.72 36.37 -21.90
CA LYS A 26 -2.09 37.62 -22.36
C LYS A 26 -2.94 38.83 -22.02
N ARG A 27 -4.27 38.74 -22.19
CA ARG A 27 -5.21 39.78 -21.81
C ARG A 27 -5.13 40.11 -20.32
N GLN A 28 -4.99 39.11 -19.46
CA GLN A 28 -4.86 39.31 -18.01
C GLN A 28 -3.49 39.83 -17.57
N LEU A 29 -2.44 39.61 -18.37
CA LEU A 29 -1.07 40.07 -18.11
C LEU A 29 -0.67 41.35 -18.88
N ASP A 30 -1.61 41.97 -19.61
CA ASP A 30 -1.39 43.15 -20.49
C ASP A 30 -0.29 42.94 -21.57
N VAL A 31 -0.16 41.71 -22.09
CA VAL A 31 0.80 41.39 -23.17
C VAL A 31 0.12 41.54 -24.53
N LYS A 32 0.58 42.50 -25.34
CA LYS A 32 -0.13 42.91 -26.57
C LYS A 32 0.40 42.30 -27.88
N HIS A 33 1.56 41.64 -27.86
CA HIS A 33 2.20 41.04 -29.03
C HIS A 33 2.27 39.50 -28.94
N GLY A 34 2.54 38.81 -30.05
CA GLY A 34 2.58 37.33 -30.10
C GLY A 34 3.92 36.66 -29.82
N TYR A 35 5.00 37.41 -29.55
CA TYR A 35 6.34 36.83 -29.37
C TYR A 35 6.47 35.92 -28.14
N PHE A 36 5.67 36.14 -27.09
CA PHE A 36 5.73 35.37 -25.84
C PHE A 36 4.79 34.16 -25.83
N ASP A 37 4.03 33.92 -26.90
CA ASP A 37 2.95 32.94 -26.88
C ASP A 37 3.45 31.51 -26.62
N ALA A 38 4.58 31.10 -27.21
CA ALA A 38 5.22 29.81 -26.92
C ALA A 38 5.71 29.68 -25.47
N TRP A 39 6.22 30.78 -24.89
CA TRP A 39 6.65 30.80 -23.49
C TRP A 39 5.44 30.66 -22.55
N ILE A 40 4.36 31.40 -22.81
CA ILE A 40 3.10 31.34 -22.04
C ILE A 40 2.47 29.94 -22.15
N TYR A 41 2.48 29.34 -23.34
CA TYR A 41 1.98 27.99 -23.58
C TYR A 41 2.66 26.95 -22.66
N GLY A 42 3.98 27.07 -22.42
CA GLY A 42 4.69 26.16 -21.51
C GLY A 42 4.16 26.16 -20.07
N PHE A 43 3.63 27.30 -19.59
CA PHE A 43 2.99 27.40 -18.28
C PHE A 43 1.54 26.89 -18.31
N LEU A 44 0.81 27.12 -19.41
CA LEU A 44 -0.55 26.61 -19.63
C LEU A 44 -0.60 25.07 -19.66
N ASP A 45 0.27 24.45 -20.46
CA ASP A 45 0.39 22.99 -20.56
C ASP A 45 0.65 22.37 -19.17
N ASN A 46 1.52 23.01 -18.38
CA ASN A 46 1.75 22.59 -17.01
C ASN A 46 0.48 22.65 -16.12
N LYS A 47 -0.32 23.70 -16.27
CA LYS A 47 -1.53 23.90 -15.48
C LYS A 47 -2.77 23.26 -16.07
N LYS A 48 -2.60 22.28 -16.96
CA LYS A 48 -3.69 21.58 -17.66
C LYS A 48 -4.65 22.59 -18.31
N PHE A 49 -4.09 23.65 -18.87
CA PHE A 49 -4.78 24.74 -19.55
C PHE A 49 -5.72 25.58 -18.65
N SER A 50 -5.51 25.58 -17.33
CA SER A 50 -6.16 26.53 -16.41
C SER A 50 -5.54 27.92 -16.53
N VAL A 51 -6.33 28.89 -17.02
CA VAL A 51 -5.91 30.29 -17.20
C VAL A 51 -5.53 30.94 -15.87
N ASP A 52 -6.41 30.90 -14.86
CA ASP A 52 -6.20 31.58 -13.58
C ASP A 52 -4.96 31.05 -12.83
N GLU A 53 -4.76 29.74 -12.86
CA GLU A 53 -3.58 29.13 -12.25
C GLU A 53 -2.28 29.47 -13.00
N THR A 54 -2.36 29.60 -14.33
CA THR A 54 -1.24 30.03 -15.17
C THR A 54 -0.85 31.46 -14.87
N VAL A 55 -1.82 32.38 -14.82
CA VAL A 55 -1.60 33.80 -14.50
C VAL A 55 -0.97 33.93 -13.11
N ALA A 56 -1.50 33.23 -12.10
CA ALA A 56 -0.92 33.21 -10.76
C ALA A 56 0.52 32.65 -10.75
N LYS A 57 0.84 31.67 -11.60
CA LYS A 57 2.19 31.10 -11.71
C LYS A 57 3.16 32.04 -12.43
N LEU A 58 2.71 32.74 -13.47
CA LEU A 58 3.48 33.77 -14.17
C LEU A 58 3.78 34.96 -13.26
N HIS A 59 2.83 35.41 -12.42
CA HIS A 59 3.11 36.41 -11.38
C HIS A 59 4.19 35.95 -10.39
N ARG A 60 4.17 34.68 -9.95
CA ARG A 60 5.24 34.12 -9.11
C ARG A 60 6.58 34.05 -9.83
N ARG A 61 6.56 33.81 -11.14
CA ARG A 61 7.76 33.85 -11.99
C ARG A 61 8.34 35.26 -12.04
N PHE A 62 7.52 36.28 -12.34
CA PHE A 62 7.96 37.68 -12.33
C PHE A 62 8.49 38.12 -10.95
N ALA A 63 7.82 37.74 -9.87
CA ALA A 63 8.28 38.03 -8.52
C ALA A 63 9.65 37.39 -8.20
N MET A 64 9.90 36.17 -8.69
CA MET A 64 11.21 35.53 -8.54
C MET A 64 12.27 36.24 -9.39
N GLU A 65 11.93 36.66 -10.60
CA GLU A 65 12.88 37.39 -11.47
C GLU A 65 13.34 38.71 -10.86
N VAL A 66 12.42 39.46 -10.26
CA VAL A 66 12.74 40.75 -9.61
C VAL A 66 13.44 40.56 -8.27
N ASN A 67 12.91 39.71 -7.39
CA ASN A 67 13.40 39.62 -6.01
C ASN A 67 14.62 38.70 -5.85
N GLU A 68 14.74 37.68 -6.69
CA GLU A 68 15.81 36.68 -6.61
C GLU A 68 16.77 36.80 -7.81
N LEU A 69 16.29 36.58 -9.04
CA LEU A 69 17.18 36.50 -10.21
C LEU A 69 17.93 37.81 -10.48
N ALA A 70 17.30 38.98 -10.37
CA ALA A 70 18.00 40.24 -10.61
C ALA A 70 18.92 40.66 -9.45
N SER A 71 18.79 40.02 -8.27
CA SER A 71 19.57 40.36 -7.08
C SER A 71 20.83 39.50 -6.89
N TYR A 72 21.05 38.43 -7.68
CA TYR A 72 22.25 37.61 -7.46
C TYR A 72 23.52 38.33 -7.89
N GLU A 73 24.52 38.28 -6.99
CA GLU A 73 25.88 38.72 -7.25
C GLU A 73 26.74 37.53 -7.69
N LEU A 74 27.50 37.70 -8.78
CA LEU A 74 28.45 36.69 -9.21
C LEU A 74 29.64 36.64 -8.25
N THR A 75 29.73 35.54 -7.49
CA THR A 75 30.89 35.25 -6.64
C THR A 75 32.01 34.61 -7.47
N ASP A 76 33.23 34.62 -6.93
CA ASP A 76 34.38 34.00 -7.61
C ASP A 76 34.18 32.51 -7.83
N PHE A 77 33.51 31.83 -6.89
CA PHE A 77 33.12 30.43 -7.05
C PHE A 77 32.16 30.23 -8.24
N MET A 78 31.16 31.10 -8.41
CA MET A 78 30.22 31.00 -9.54
C MET A 78 30.93 31.23 -10.88
N ARG A 79 31.82 32.22 -10.96
CA ARG A 79 32.64 32.50 -12.17
C ARG A 79 33.54 31.32 -12.53
N GLU A 80 34.19 30.72 -11.53
CA GLU A 80 35.02 29.54 -11.71
C GLU A 80 34.17 28.33 -12.13
N SER A 81 33.02 28.13 -11.49
CA SER A 81 32.11 27.01 -11.80
C SER A 81 31.55 27.08 -13.22
N LEU A 82 31.25 28.27 -13.75
CA LEU A 82 30.80 28.45 -15.14
C LEU A 82 31.91 28.09 -16.14
N ARG A 83 33.16 28.41 -15.83
CA ARG A 83 34.34 28.16 -16.70
C ARG A 83 34.90 26.74 -16.60
N ARG A 84 34.32 25.87 -15.78
CA ARG A 84 34.71 24.44 -15.68
C ARG A 84 34.05 23.54 -16.73
N GLY A 85 33.19 24.09 -17.59
CA GLY A 85 32.49 23.30 -18.62
C GLY A 85 31.59 22.21 -18.06
N ILE A 86 30.96 22.47 -16.91
CA ILE A 86 29.95 21.58 -16.31
C ILE A 86 28.67 21.62 -17.16
N ILE A 87 28.27 22.82 -17.61
CA ILE A 87 27.15 23.03 -18.52
C ILE A 87 27.62 23.93 -19.66
N GLY A 88 27.30 23.56 -20.91
CA GLY A 88 27.62 24.35 -22.10
C GLY A 88 26.54 24.25 -23.18
N GLU A 89 26.43 25.29 -24.02
CA GLU A 89 25.51 25.36 -25.15
C GLU A 89 26.09 24.62 -26.38
N LEU A 90 25.30 23.73 -27.01
CA LEU A 90 25.69 22.94 -28.18
C LEU A 90 25.17 23.51 -29.50
N GLY A 91 23.98 24.10 -29.49
CA GLY A 91 23.24 24.50 -30.68
C GLY A 91 21.75 24.24 -30.51
N ASN A 92 21.04 23.96 -31.61
CA ASN A 92 19.62 23.61 -31.59
C ASN A 92 19.42 22.15 -31.98
N ASP A 93 18.42 21.50 -31.39
CA ASP A 93 17.98 20.18 -31.84
C ASP A 93 17.07 20.28 -33.09
N LYS A 94 16.67 19.13 -33.65
CA LYS A 94 15.82 19.10 -34.85
C LYS A 94 14.42 19.69 -34.61
N ALA A 95 14.00 19.85 -33.36
CA ALA A 95 12.77 20.54 -32.99
C ALA A 95 12.98 22.05 -32.79
N GLY A 96 14.19 22.58 -32.96
CA GLY A 96 14.48 24.01 -32.76
C GLY A 96 14.57 24.44 -31.29
N ARG A 97 14.74 23.49 -30.36
CA ARG A 97 14.98 23.74 -28.92
C ARG A 97 16.49 23.91 -28.69
N VAL A 98 16.87 24.79 -27.76
CA VAL A 98 18.28 25.03 -27.44
C VAL A 98 18.85 23.84 -26.67
N ALA A 99 19.92 23.23 -27.18
CA ALA A 99 20.56 22.07 -26.61
C ALA A 99 21.74 22.44 -25.70
N PHE A 100 21.72 21.92 -24.48
CA PHE A 100 22.80 22.06 -23.51
C PHE A 100 23.46 20.72 -23.21
N LEU A 101 24.78 20.67 -23.15
CA LEU A 101 25.56 19.55 -22.66
C LEU A 101 25.85 19.75 -21.16
N VAL A 102 25.52 18.75 -20.34
CA VAL A 102 25.87 18.70 -18.92
C VAL A 102 26.89 17.59 -18.71
N ASN A 103 28.11 17.92 -18.30
CA ASN A 103 29.18 16.95 -18.06
C ASN A 103 29.35 16.68 -16.57
N THR A 104 28.66 15.63 -16.07
CA THR A 104 28.61 15.33 -14.62
C THR A 104 29.97 14.94 -14.05
N LYS A 105 30.89 14.42 -14.86
CA LYS A 105 32.26 14.10 -14.42
C LYS A 105 33.01 15.33 -13.88
N ARG A 106 32.73 16.52 -14.42
CA ARG A 106 33.34 17.80 -14.01
C ARG A 106 32.63 18.47 -12.84
N ASP A 107 31.44 18.00 -12.48
CA ASP A 107 30.68 18.54 -11.37
C ASP A 107 31.15 17.92 -10.04
N HIS A 108 31.55 18.77 -9.11
CA HIS A 108 32.00 18.36 -7.78
C HIS A 108 31.25 19.18 -6.73
N PRO A 109 29.94 18.91 -6.54
CA PRO A 109 29.10 19.72 -5.68
C PRO A 109 29.59 19.63 -4.23
N GLN A 110 29.65 20.79 -3.57
CA GLN A 110 30.04 20.90 -2.16
C GLN A 110 28.90 21.51 -1.38
N ALA A 111 28.57 20.91 -0.23
CA ALA A 111 27.40 21.31 0.56
C ALA A 111 27.38 22.81 0.94
N LYS A 112 28.55 23.43 1.14
CA LYS A 112 28.70 24.86 1.46
C LYS A 112 28.38 25.80 0.29
N HIS A 113 28.41 25.32 -0.95
CA HIS A 113 28.22 26.11 -2.17
C HIS A 113 26.87 25.81 -2.87
N ARG A 114 25.97 25.06 -2.23
CA ARG A 114 24.67 24.66 -2.84
C ARG A 114 23.82 25.85 -3.28
N ASP A 115 23.75 26.91 -2.47
CA ASP A 115 22.99 28.10 -2.83
C ASP A 115 23.58 28.82 -4.05
N GLU A 116 24.91 28.91 -4.13
CA GLU A 116 25.62 29.48 -5.29
C GLU A 116 25.39 28.63 -6.55
N GLN A 117 25.42 27.29 -6.42
CA GLN A 117 25.13 26.38 -7.53
C GLN A 117 23.67 26.48 -8.01
N ARG A 118 22.72 26.67 -7.09
CA ARG A 118 21.31 26.93 -7.43
C ARG A 118 21.15 28.26 -8.19
N ARG A 119 21.84 29.32 -7.75
CA ARG A 119 21.85 30.63 -8.44
C ARG A 119 22.46 30.53 -9.83
N SER A 120 23.58 29.80 -9.98
CA SER A 120 24.19 29.53 -11.29
C SER A 120 23.23 28.78 -12.21
N PHE A 121 22.47 27.81 -11.69
CA PHE A 121 21.44 27.13 -12.48
C PHE A 121 20.35 28.08 -12.96
N ASP A 122 19.83 28.96 -12.10
CA ASP A 122 18.83 29.96 -12.48
C ASP A 122 19.34 30.89 -13.60
N MET A 123 20.61 31.32 -13.53
CA MET A 123 21.25 32.12 -14.60
C MET A 123 21.32 31.36 -15.93
N ILE A 124 21.73 30.09 -15.89
CA ILE A 124 21.85 29.23 -17.07
C ILE A 124 20.47 28.95 -17.68
N ALA A 125 19.47 28.63 -16.85
CA ALA A 125 18.11 28.36 -17.30
C ALA A 125 17.48 29.63 -17.90
N SER A 126 17.70 30.81 -17.32
CA SER A 126 17.27 32.08 -17.90
C SER A 126 17.93 32.33 -19.26
N TYR A 127 19.26 32.18 -19.35
CA TYR A 127 19.98 32.31 -20.62
C TYR A 127 19.50 31.29 -21.67
N GLY A 128 19.29 30.03 -21.29
CA GLY A 128 18.88 28.96 -22.20
C GLY A 128 17.45 29.08 -22.72
N THR A 129 16.58 29.80 -22.00
CA THR A 129 15.15 29.98 -22.32
C THR A 129 14.84 31.38 -22.82
N ARG A 130 15.87 32.15 -23.20
CA ARG A 130 15.75 33.50 -23.76
C ARG A 130 15.15 33.50 -25.17
N LEU A 131 14.55 34.61 -25.57
CA LEU A 131 14.18 34.87 -26.95
C LEU A 131 15.42 35.01 -27.83
N ARG A 132 15.38 34.40 -29.01
CA ARG A 132 16.50 34.41 -29.97
C ARG A 132 16.00 34.80 -31.35
N PRO A 133 16.81 35.47 -32.19
CA PRO A 133 16.41 35.82 -33.56
C PRO A 133 15.89 34.61 -34.35
N GLU A 134 16.56 33.46 -34.21
CA GLU A 134 16.32 32.22 -34.94
C GLU A 134 15.17 31.34 -34.41
N SER A 135 14.76 31.53 -33.15
CA SER A 135 13.73 30.71 -32.49
C SER A 135 13.09 31.47 -31.33
N LYS A 136 11.77 31.60 -31.34
CA LYS A 136 10.98 32.22 -30.26
C LYS A 136 10.34 31.19 -29.33
N ARG A 137 10.70 29.90 -29.46
CA ARG A 137 10.17 28.79 -28.65
C ARG A 137 10.37 28.95 -27.13
N CYS A 138 11.44 29.63 -26.70
CA CYS A 138 11.85 29.74 -25.28
C CYS A 138 12.03 28.38 -24.56
N GLN A 139 12.36 27.32 -25.30
CA GLN A 139 12.53 25.96 -24.79
C GLN A 139 13.99 25.49 -24.87
N MET A 140 14.45 24.81 -23.83
CA MET A 140 15.76 24.16 -23.77
C MET A 140 15.65 22.65 -23.52
N VAL A 141 16.65 21.91 -24.00
CA VAL A 141 16.88 20.50 -23.70
C VAL A 141 18.26 20.30 -23.09
N MET A 142 18.40 19.34 -22.19
CA MET A 142 19.66 19.01 -21.54
C MET A 142 20.10 17.60 -21.90
N LEU A 143 21.30 17.47 -22.45
CA LEU A 143 21.99 16.21 -22.69
C LEU A 143 23.00 15.99 -21.55
N ILE A 144 22.70 15.06 -20.65
CA ILE A 144 23.45 14.83 -19.41
C ILE A 144 24.38 13.63 -19.60
N ASN A 145 25.67 13.91 -19.66
CA ASN A 145 26.74 12.92 -19.76
C ASN A 145 27.11 12.36 -18.37
N GLN A 146 26.82 11.09 -18.13
CA GLN A 146 27.21 10.38 -16.91
C GLN A 146 28.52 9.58 -17.04
N ASP A 147 29.21 9.68 -18.18
CA ASP A 147 30.43 8.92 -18.46
C ASP A 147 31.56 9.28 -17.48
N GLY A 148 32.00 8.29 -16.69
CA GLY A 148 33.02 8.45 -15.66
C GLY A 148 32.59 9.23 -14.40
N ALA A 149 31.30 9.51 -14.22
CA ALA A 149 30.77 10.15 -13.01
C ALA A 149 30.60 9.15 -11.85
N SER A 150 30.93 9.58 -10.62
CA SER A 150 30.75 8.81 -9.41
C SER A 150 29.61 9.36 -8.55
N LEU A 151 28.67 8.52 -8.15
CA LEU A 151 27.56 8.87 -7.24
C LEU A 151 28.01 9.57 -5.96
N PHE A 152 29.17 9.18 -5.41
CA PHE A 152 29.66 9.70 -4.13
C PHE A 152 30.42 11.02 -4.25
N ARG A 153 30.86 11.39 -5.46
CA ARG A 153 31.70 12.58 -5.69
C ARG A 153 31.03 13.64 -6.54
N ASN A 154 30.18 13.24 -7.47
CA ASN A 154 29.62 14.10 -8.50
C ASN A 154 28.11 14.36 -8.33
N VAL A 155 27.43 13.63 -7.42
CA VAL A 155 25.98 13.76 -7.22
C VAL A 155 25.67 14.24 -5.80
N ASP A 156 25.11 15.44 -5.68
CA ASP A 156 24.51 15.94 -4.44
C ASP A 156 22.99 15.84 -4.50
N MET A 157 22.45 14.88 -3.74
CA MET A 157 21.03 14.56 -3.70
C MET A 157 20.14 15.71 -3.24
N THR A 158 20.63 16.57 -2.34
CA THR A 158 19.86 17.73 -1.87
C THR A 158 19.80 18.79 -2.96
N LEU A 159 20.91 19.04 -3.65
CA LEU A 159 20.98 20.01 -4.74
C LEU A 159 20.10 19.58 -5.93
N GLN A 160 20.11 18.30 -6.30
CA GLN A 160 19.29 17.78 -7.41
C GLN A 160 17.78 17.91 -7.13
N ALA A 161 17.35 17.63 -5.90
CA ALA A 161 15.97 17.84 -5.49
C ALA A 161 15.57 19.32 -5.52
N ASP A 162 16.46 20.21 -5.07
CA ASP A 162 16.24 21.65 -5.06
C ASP A 162 16.14 22.22 -6.48
N ILE A 163 17.01 21.78 -7.40
CA ILE A 163 16.96 22.13 -8.83
C ILE A 163 15.67 21.62 -9.47
N ALA A 164 15.27 20.37 -9.22
CA ALA A 164 14.01 19.84 -9.76
C ALA A 164 12.79 20.62 -9.25
N LEU A 165 12.75 20.98 -7.97
CA LEU A 165 11.70 21.83 -7.43
C LEU A 165 11.73 23.23 -8.07
N ARG A 166 12.93 23.77 -8.33
CA ARG A 166 13.13 25.06 -9.01
C ARG A 166 12.58 25.03 -10.43
N ILE A 167 12.86 23.98 -11.21
CA ILE A 167 12.31 23.76 -12.56
C ILE A 167 10.78 23.70 -12.51
N ALA A 168 10.23 22.84 -11.63
CA ALA A 168 8.78 22.68 -11.50
C ALA A 168 8.07 23.99 -11.13
N LYS A 169 8.70 24.83 -10.30
CA LYS A 169 8.11 26.06 -9.78
C LYS A 169 8.23 27.23 -10.76
N PHE A 170 9.39 27.42 -11.40
CA PHE A 170 9.70 28.64 -12.16
C PHE A 170 10.02 28.44 -13.64
N TYR A 171 10.34 27.23 -14.09
CA TYR A 171 10.66 26.95 -15.50
C TYR A 171 9.80 25.81 -16.09
N PRO A 172 8.50 25.68 -15.76
CA PRO A 172 7.66 24.62 -16.30
C PRO A 172 7.55 24.76 -17.83
N GLY A 173 7.72 23.67 -18.57
CA GLY A 173 7.63 23.68 -20.04
C GLY A 173 8.79 24.40 -20.76
N CYS A 174 9.62 25.17 -20.03
CA CYS A 174 10.82 25.81 -20.57
C CYS A 174 11.99 24.82 -20.62
N VAL A 175 12.15 23.96 -19.60
CA VAL A 175 13.02 22.77 -19.68
C VAL A 175 12.18 21.62 -20.22
N ASP A 176 12.28 21.38 -21.53
CA ASP A 176 11.33 20.52 -22.25
C ASP A 176 11.70 19.03 -22.16
N LYS A 177 12.99 18.68 -22.22
CA LYS A 177 13.50 17.31 -22.03
C LYS A 177 14.90 17.28 -21.41
N MET A 178 15.16 16.25 -20.61
CA MET A 178 16.47 15.94 -20.04
C MET A 178 16.85 14.50 -20.43
N TYR A 179 17.85 14.36 -21.30
CA TYR A 179 18.36 13.08 -21.78
C TYR A 179 19.56 12.67 -20.93
N ILE A 180 19.44 11.61 -20.14
CA ILE A 180 20.54 11.05 -19.34
C ILE A 180 21.22 9.96 -20.14
N CYS A 181 22.49 10.19 -20.51
CA CYS A 181 23.26 9.35 -21.40
C CYS A 181 24.46 8.74 -20.69
N LYS A 182 24.91 7.57 -21.18
CA LYS A 182 26.10 6.86 -20.68
C LYS A 182 26.06 6.56 -19.18
N MET A 183 24.87 6.29 -18.67
CA MET A 183 24.67 5.92 -17.27
C MET A 183 25.01 4.45 -17.06
N SER A 184 25.89 4.14 -16.11
CA SER A 184 26.22 2.74 -15.81
C SER A 184 25.00 1.98 -15.28
N ARG A 185 24.92 0.66 -15.50
CA ARG A 185 23.79 -0.18 -15.04
C ARG A 185 23.55 -0.08 -13.52
N THR A 186 24.63 0.09 -12.74
CA THR A 186 24.55 0.29 -11.28
C THR A 186 24.01 1.68 -10.93
N LEU A 187 24.43 2.72 -11.65
CA LEU A 187 23.93 4.09 -11.49
C LEU A 187 22.44 4.18 -11.88
N ALA A 188 22.03 3.51 -12.95
CA ALA A 188 20.64 3.42 -13.40
C ALA A 188 19.72 2.77 -12.36
N ALA A 189 20.16 1.66 -11.76
CA ALA A 189 19.42 0.95 -10.72
C ALA A 189 19.23 1.79 -9.43
N MET A 190 20.23 2.61 -9.07
CA MET A 190 20.15 3.51 -7.90
C MET A 190 19.43 4.84 -8.19
N ALA A 191 19.45 5.33 -9.43
CA ALA A 191 18.78 6.56 -9.84
C ALA A 191 17.26 6.40 -10.02
N LYS A 192 16.78 5.18 -10.33
CA LYS A 192 15.35 4.90 -10.55
C LYS A 192 14.44 5.20 -9.34
N PRO A 193 14.81 4.85 -8.09
CA PRO A 193 14.09 5.27 -6.89
C PRO A 193 14.18 6.78 -6.58
N ILE A 194 15.16 7.48 -7.19
CA ILE A 194 15.36 8.91 -7.01
C ILE A 194 14.43 9.69 -7.94
N PHE A 195 14.37 9.30 -9.21
CA PHE A 195 13.46 9.91 -10.18
C PHE A 195 11.98 9.77 -9.79
N SER A 196 11.61 8.68 -9.10
CA SER A 196 10.24 8.51 -8.57
C SER A 196 9.88 9.42 -7.40
N ARG A 197 10.86 10.09 -6.77
CA ARG A 197 10.64 11.09 -5.71
C ARG A 197 10.61 12.53 -6.24
N LEU A 198 10.95 12.74 -7.52
CA LEU A 198 10.85 14.05 -8.14
C LEU A 198 9.38 14.39 -8.42
N PRO A 199 9.00 15.69 -8.45
CA PRO A 199 7.69 16.10 -8.93
C PRO A 199 7.41 15.50 -10.31
N ALA A 200 6.19 14.96 -10.53
CA ALA A 200 5.81 14.27 -11.78
C ALA A 200 6.16 15.09 -13.04
N ILE A 201 5.96 16.41 -12.95
CA ILE A 201 6.29 17.37 -14.00
C ILE A 201 7.75 17.35 -14.45
N VAL A 202 8.69 16.99 -13.57
CA VAL A 202 10.12 16.88 -13.89
C VAL A 202 10.47 15.44 -14.25
N SER A 203 9.91 14.45 -13.55
CA SER A 203 10.20 13.03 -13.84
C SER A 203 9.78 12.63 -15.25
N ASP A 204 8.63 13.12 -15.74
CA ASP A 204 8.10 12.80 -17.08
C ASP A 204 8.92 13.43 -18.22
N ARG A 205 9.81 14.37 -17.87
CA ARG A 205 10.72 15.07 -18.79
C ARG A 205 12.09 14.39 -18.89
N ILE A 206 12.40 13.43 -18.00
CA ILE A 206 13.66 12.68 -17.98
C ILE A 206 13.54 11.45 -18.90
N GLN A 207 14.49 11.29 -19.81
CA GLN A 207 14.64 10.10 -20.64
C GLN A 207 16.06 9.54 -20.48
N ILE A 208 16.16 8.26 -20.18
CA ILE A 208 17.45 7.56 -20.07
C ILE A 208 17.75 6.93 -21.43
N ILE A 209 18.93 7.21 -21.98
CA ILE A 209 19.40 6.65 -23.25
C ILE A 209 20.67 5.84 -22.95
N ASP A 210 20.58 4.53 -23.15
CA ASP A 210 21.67 3.59 -22.88
C ASP A 210 22.76 3.66 -23.96
N ASP A 211 23.97 3.20 -23.63
CA ASP A 211 25.13 3.20 -24.54
C ASP A 211 24.85 2.47 -25.86
N ASP A 212 24.04 1.42 -25.83
CA ASP A 212 23.68 0.64 -27.02
C ASP A 212 22.73 1.42 -27.94
N ASP A 213 21.84 2.25 -27.39
CA ASP A 213 20.96 3.13 -28.16
C ASP A 213 21.73 4.28 -28.80
N ILE A 214 22.73 4.81 -28.10
CA ILE A 214 23.65 5.83 -28.64
C ILE A 214 24.41 5.26 -29.85
N LYS A 215 24.96 4.04 -29.74
CA LYS A 215 25.66 3.37 -30.86
C LYS A 215 24.74 3.07 -32.04
N ARG A 216 23.46 2.82 -31.79
CA ARG A 216 22.43 2.61 -32.83
C ARG A 216 21.94 3.91 -33.48
N GLY A 217 22.40 5.07 -33.00
CA GLY A 217 22.06 6.36 -33.58
C GLY A 217 20.77 7.00 -33.05
N ALA A 218 20.22 6.55 -31.91
CA ALA A 218 18.97 7.09 -31.37
C ALA A 218 19.01 8.60 -31.08
N LEU A 219 20.19 9.15 -30.77
CA LEU A 219 20.38 10.59 -30.59
C LEU A 219 20.43 11.36 -31.92
N LEU A 220 20.79 10.72 -33.04
CA LEU A 220 20.80 11.34 -34.37
C LEU A 220 19.38 11.52 -34.93
N ASP A 221 18.39 10.83 -34.38
CA ASP A 221 16.98 11.09 -34.68
C ASP A 221 16.51 12.41 -34.08
N LEU A 222 17.14 12.86 -32.99
CA LEU A 222 16.76 14.04 -32.21
C LEU A 222 17.65 15.26 -32.51
N PHE A 223 18.94 15.04 -32.80
CA PHE A 223 19.94 16.07 -33.05
C PHE A 223 20.57 15.89 -34.43
N ASP A 224 20.93 16.99 -35.07
CA ASP A 224 21.75 16.93 -36.28
C ASP A 224 23.16 16.45 -35.96
N ALA A 225 23.75 15.67 -36.88
CA ALA A 225 25.09 15.11 -36.70
C ALA A 225 26.16 16.18 -36.49
N GLU A 226 25.99 17.38 -37.05
CA GLU A 226 26.91 18.51 -36.91
C GLU A 226 26.73 19.27 -35.57
N VAL A 227 25.64 19.06 -34.84
CA VAL A 227 25.38 19.64 -33.50
C VAL A 227 25.78 18.67 -32.40
N LEU A 228 25.53 17.38 -32.58
CA LEU A 228 25.76 16.35 -31.57
C LEU A 228 27.26 16.10 -31.34
N PRO A 229 27.75 16.02 -30.09
CA PRO A 229 29.16 15.77 -29.82
C PRO A 229 29.64 14.40 -30.32
N VAL A 230 30.93 14.30 -30.68
CA VAL A 230 31.55 13.02 -31.11
C VAL A 230 31.34 11.90 -30.09
N ALA A 231 31.37 12.22 -28.79
CA ALA A 231 31.15 11.26 -27.70
C ALA A 231 29.75 10.59 -27.74
N PHE A 232 28.78 11.17 -28.45
CA PHE A 232 27.40 10.69 -28.57
C PHE A 232 27.04 10.24 -30.00
N GLY A 233 28.04 10.08 -30.89
CA GLY A 233 27.84 9.59 -32.26
C GLY A 233 27.67 10.69 -33.32
N GLY A 234 27.87 11.96 -32.97
CA GLY A 234 27.89 13.07 -33.93
C GLY A 234 29.30 13.41 -34.44
N ARG A 235 29.43 14.60 -35.04
CA ARG A 235 30.66 15.13 -35.65
C ARG A 235 31.20 16.38 -34.95
N ASN A 236 30.45 16.92 -33.98
CA ASN A 236 30.82 18.15 -33.28
C ASN A 236 31.91 17.91 -32.23
N ASP A 237 33.11 18.46 -32.43
CA ASP A 237 34.20 18.42 -31.45
C ASP A 237 34.21 19.71 -30.59
N CYS A 238 33.14 19.88 -29.81
CA CYS A 238 32.85 21.12 -29.06
C CYS A 238 33.31 21.10 -27.59
N ASP A 239 33.83 19.99 -27.07
CA ASP A 239 34.18 19.82 -25.65
C ASP A 239 35.62 20.29 -25.34
N LYS A 240 35.93 21.55 -25.68
CA LYS A 240 37.23 22.21 -25.47
C LYS A 240 37.13 23.40 -24.53
N GLU A 241 38.22 23.71 -23.85
CA GLU A 241 38.26 24.78 -22.84
C GLU A 241 37.94 26.17 -23.37
N GLU A 242 38.41 26.47 -24.58
CA GLU A 242 38.10 27.73 -25.26
C GLU A 242 36.58 27.93 -25.45
N HIS A 243 35.84 26.86 -25.73
CA HIS A 243 34.40 26.93 -26.00
C HIS A 243 33.57 27.13 -24.73
N TRP A 244 33.91 26.45 -23.64
CA TRP A 244 33.19 26.65 -22.38
C TRP A 244 33.52 28.00 -21.73
N CYS A 245 34.72 28.55 -21.94
CA CYS A 245 35.07 29.90 -21.47
C CYS A 245 34.29 30.96 -22.24
N ALA A 246 34.22 30.84 -23.56
CA ALA A 246 33.41 31.74 -24.39
C ALA A 246 31.90 31.66 -24.05
N TYR A 247 31.41 30.47 -23.69
CA TYR A 247 30.04 30.31 -23.18
C TYR A 247 29.84 31.01 -21.83
N ALA A 248 30.77 30.85 -20.88
CA ALA A 248 30.70 31.52 -19.59
C ALA A 248 30.67 33.05 -19.75
N ASP A 249 31.51 33.61 -20.62
CA ASP A 249 31.55 35.05 -20.87
C ASP A 249 30.22 35.58 -21.45
N ARG A 250 29.55 34.81 -22.33
CA ARG A 250 28.21 35.15 -22.84
C ARG A 250 27.14 35.12 -21.77
N VAL A 251 27.15 34.12 -20.89
CA VAL A 251 26.18 34.03 -19.77
C VAL A 251 26.39 35.19 -18.80
N GLU A 252 27.64 35.52 -18.47
CA GLU A 252 27.98 36.66 -17.61
C GLU A 252 27.53 37.99 -18.23
N LYS A 253 27.80 38.19 -19.53
CA LYS A 253 27.38 39.39 -20.25
C LYS A 253 25.86 39.53 -20.30
N TYR A 254 25.15 38.46 -20.67
CA TYR A 254 23.70 38.43 -20.71
C TYR A 254 23.09 38.80 -19.36
N TYR A 255 23.58 38.16 -18.30
CA TYR A 255 23.05 38.35 -16.96
C TYR A 255 23.37 39.76 -16.41
N ALA A 256 24.54 40.32 -16.71
CA ALA A 256 24.87 41.70 -16.37
C ALA A 256 23.95 42.72 -17.07
N GLY A 257 23.51 42.43 -18.30
CA GLY A 257 22.51 43.23 -19.02
C GLY A 257 21.11 43.09 -18.41
N LEU A 258 20.68 41.85 -18.14
CA LEU A 258 19.41 41.54 -17.49
C LEU A 258 19.28 42.23 -16.13
N ARG A 259 20.32 42.16 -15.29
CA ARG A 259 20.33 42.78 -13.96
C ARG A 259 20.12 44.29 -14.02
N ARG A 260 20.78 44.98 -14.97
CA ARG A 260 20.59 46.43 -15.19
C ARG A 260 19.18 46.74 -15.67
N ALA A 261 18.66 45.97 -16.63
CA ALA A 261 17.31 46.17 -17.15
C ALA A 261 16.22 45.99 -16.06
N VAL A 262 16.32 44.96 -15.23
CA VAL A 262 15.31 44.68 -14.19
C VAL A 262 15.44 45.64 -13.01
N ASN A 263 16.64 45.84 -12.45
CA ASN A 263 16.82 46.65 -11.24
C ASN A 263 16.81 48.16 -11.49
N GLU A 264 17.39 48.63 -12.60
CA GLU A 264 17.59 50.06 -12.85
C GLU A 264 16.48 50.64 -13.75
N ARG A 265 15.94 49.83 -14.67
CA ARG A 265 14.94 50.28 -15.66
C ARG A 265 13.53 49.74 -15.39
N GLY A 266 13.36 48.88 -14.39
CA GLY A 266 12.05 48.33 -14.00
C GLY A 266 11.40 47.43 -15.04
N MET A 267 12.18 46.87 -15.97
CA MET A 267 11.68 46.01 -17.05
C MET A 267 11.49 44.56 -16.58
N THR A 268 10.61 43.80 -17.23
CA THR A 268 10.62 42.34 -17.07
C THR A 268 11.79 41.73 -17.86
N VAL A 269 12.17 40.49 -17.50
CA VAL A 269 13.25 39.78 -18.22
C VAL A 269 12.89 39.60 -19.70
N LYS A 270 11.62 39.30 -20.00
CA LYS A 270 11.16 39.09 -21.37
C LYS A 270 11.09 40.38 -22.19
N ASP A 271 10.83 41.52 -21.58
CA ASP A 271 10.87 42.82 -22.26
C ASP A 271 12.32 43.21 -22.61
N TYR A 272 13.27 42.95 -21.69
CA TYR A 272 14.71 43.12 -21.98
C TYR A 272 15.18 42.21 -23.12
N GLU A 273 14.74 40.94 -23.13
CA GLU A 273 15.05 40.02 -24.22
C GLU A 273 14.45 40.47 -25.55
N LEU A 274 13.28 41.11 -25.55
CA LEU A 274 12.65 41.65 -26.75
C LEU A 274 13.39 42.89 -27.27
N GLU A 275 13.76 43.80 -26.37
CA GLU A 275 14.53 45.00 -26.70
C GLU A 275 15.93 44.66 -27.24
N SER A 276 16.59 43.65 -26.67
CA SER A 276 17.90 43.20 -27.14
C SER A 276 17.87 42.54 -28.53
N LEU A 277 16.67 42.23 -29.05
CA LEU A 277 16.45 41.83 -30.44
C LEU A 277 16.15 43.01 -31.38
N GLY A 278 16.15 44.25 -30.86
CA GLY A 278 15.82 45.45 -31.62
C GLY A 278 14.32 45.62 -31.89
N ILE A 279 13.46 44.89 -31.16
CA ILE A 279 12.00 44.96 -31.29
C ILE A 279 11.47 45.83 -30.15
N ASP A 280 10.99 47.03 -30.47
CA ASP A 280 10.42 47.91 -29.45
C ASP A 280 8.95 47.51 -29.16
N PRO A 281 8.59 47.23 -27.88
CA PRO A 281 7.26 46.77 -27.50
C PRO A 281 6.14 47.78 -27.83
N GLU A 282 6.44 49.07 -27.95
CA GLU A 282 5.46 50.10 -28.37
C GLU A 282 5.34 50.24 -29.90
N THR A 283 6.39 49.92 -30.67
CA THR A 283 6.37 49.94 -32.15
C THR A 283 6.02 48.60 -32.79
N ALA A 284 6.01 47.49 -32.04
CA ALA A 284 5.35 46.24 -32.45
C ALA A 284 3.83 46.41 -32.67
N HIS A 285 3.26 47.50 -32.17
CA HIS A 285 1.91 47.97 -32.49
C HIS A 285 1.80 48.77 -33.80
N ARG A 286 2.92 49.17 -34.44
CA ARG A 286 2.95 50.17 -35.53
C ARG A 286 3.40 49.65 -36.89
N GLU A 287 3.90 48.43 -37.03
CA GLU A 287 4.10 47.82 -38.37
C GLU A 287 2.78 47.50 -39.08
N ASP A 288 1.64 47.56 -38.39
CA ASP A 288 0.32 47.43 -39.02
C ASP A 288 -0.29 48.79 -39.49
N ALA A 289 0.34 49.95 -39.23
CA ALA A 289 -0.23 51.26 -39.61
C ALA A 289 0.25 51.82 -40.97
N ALA A 290 1.15 51.13 -41.69
CA ALA A 290 1.56 51.50 -43.06
C ALA A 290 0.94 50.62 -44.16
N SER A 291 0.05 49.68 -43.81
CA SER A 291 -0.71 48.88 -44.80
C SER A 291 -2.23 49.12 -44.74
N ASP A 292 -2.67 50.20 -44.09
CA ASP A 292 -4.07 50.64 -44.01
C ASP A 292 -4.55 51.41 -45.27
N LEU A 293 -4.17 50.91 -46.44
CA LEU A 293 -4.76 51.31 -47.72
C LEU A 293 -5.13 50.06 -48.54
N SER A 294 -5.93 49.18 -47.95
CA SER A 294 -7.06 48.47 -48.61
C SER A 294 -7.58 47.29 -47.79
N MET A 295 -8.28 47.54 -46.68
CA MET A 295 -9.25 46.57 -46.21
C MET A 295 -10.35 47.22 -45.37
N THR A 296 -11.56 47.29 -45.92
CA THR A 296 -12.80 47.30 -45.14
C THR A 296 -13.51 45.97 -45.36
N MET A 297 -13.37 45.11 -44.35
CA MET A 297 -14.33 44.19 -43.70
C MET A 297 -15.39 43.49 -44.59
N SER A 298 -15.64 42.18 -44.46
CA SER A 298 -16.10 41.56 -43.22
C SER A 298 -15.93 40.03 -43.26
N GLN A 299 -15.17 39.49 -42.31
CA GLN A 299 -15.32 38.12 -41.80
C GLN A 299 -15.66 38.23 -40.32
N ALA A 300 -16.94 38.34 -40.03
CA ALA A 300 -17.53 38.06 -38.74
C ALA A 300 -18.91 37.48 -39.03
N ASP A 301 -18.96 36.16 -39.18
CA ASP A 301 -20.13 35.31 -38.90
C ASP A 301 -19.78 33.88 -39.34
N THR A 302 -19.24 33.07 -38.42
CA THR A 302 -19.61 31.65 -38.18
C THR A 302 -18.50 30.91 -37.43
N LEU A 303 -18.54 31.02 -36.11
CA LEU A 303 -18.34 29.86 -35.26
C LEU A 303 -19.38 29.97 -34.15
N VAL A 304 -20.40 29.10 -34.21
CA VAL A 304 -20.96 28.30 -33.12
C VAL A 304 -22.34 27.81 -33.56
N GLN A 305 -22.42 26.52 -33.89
CA GLN A 305 -23.52 25.55 -33.70
C GLN A 305 -23.39 24.45 -34.76
N SER A 306 -23.41 23.15 -34.47
CA SER A 306 -23.45 22.43 -33.20
C SER A 306 -23.08 20.97 -33.45
N VAL A 307 -22.80 20.27 -32.34
CA VAL A 307 -23.00 18.85 -32.11
C VAL A 307 -24.21 18.29 -32.87
N GLY A 308 -24.05 17.07 -33.39
CA GLY A 308 -24.99 16.42 -34.30
C GLY A 308 -26.31 15.97 -33.69
N SER A 309 -27.26 15.70 -34.59
CA SER A 309 -28.27 14.65 -34.58
C SER A 309 -29.37 15.06 -35.57
N PHE A 310 -29.68 14.19 -36.53
CA PHE A 310 -30.94 14.27 -37.26
C PHE A 310 -31.72 13.00 -37.00
N SER A 311 -32.93 13.16 -36.47
CA SER A 311 -34.06 12.36 -36.85
C SER A 311 -35.31 13.25 -36.91
N ALA A 312 -36.01 13.08 -38.03
CA ALA A 312 -37.44 13.27 -38.25
C ALA A 312 -38.01 14.68 -38.60
N GLN A 313 -38.52 14.72 -39.84
CA GLN A 313 -39.82 15.27 -40.30
C GLN A 313 -39.88 16.66 -40.99
N THR A 314 -40.03 16.57 -42.31
CA THR A 314 -40.82 17.33 -43.32
C THR A 314 -42.17 17.91 -42.79
N PRO A 315 -42.94 18.83 -43.46
CA PRO A 315 -42.90 19.21 -44.90
C PRO A 315 -43.32 20.66 -45.35
N LEU A 316 -43.20 20.91 -46.68
CA LEU A 316 -43.89 21.91 -47.56
C LEU A 316 -43.47 23.40 -47.43
N LEU A 317 -43.28 24.22 -48.48
CA LEU A 317 -43.98 24.42 -49.75
C LEU A 317 -43.06 25.16 -50.79
N GLU A 318 -43.20 24.84 -52.09
CA GLU A 318 -42.74 25.55 -53.32
C GLU A 318 -43.46 26.94 -53.51
N PRO A 319 -43.24 27.80 -54.56
CA PRO A 319 -42.62 27.55 -55.90
C PRO A 319 -41.81 28.70 -56.61
N SER A 320 -41.19 28.30 -57.73
CA SER A 320 -41.12 28.99 -59.04
C SER A 320 -40.13 30.16 -59.30
N ALA A 321 -39.17 29.95 -60.22
CA ALA A 321 -39.22 30.45 -61.62
C ALA A 321 -37.83 30.45 -62.32
N TYR A 322 -37.78 29.86 -63.51
CA TYR A 322 -36.75 29.89 -64.58
C TYR A 322 -36.91 31.15 -65.48
N PRO A 323 -36.17 31.36 -66.62
CA PRO A 323 -34.87 30.85 -67.13
C PRO A 323 -33.96 31.93 -67.84
N ALA A 324 -32.90 31.43 -68.51
CA ALA A 324 -32.28 31.91 -69.78
C ALA A 324 -31.11 32.93 -69.68
N ALA A 325 -30.05 32.95 -70.51
CA ALA A 325 -29.49 32.11 -71.57
C ALA A 325 -28.09 32.67 -71.97
N GLU A 326 -27.25 31.85 -72.63
CA GLU A 326 -26.34 32.18 -73.79
C GLU A 326 -25.28 33.32 -73.67
N ASP A 327 -24.08 33.34 -74.28
CA ASP A 327 -23.29 32.47 -75.15
C ASP A 327 -21.88 33.11 -75.33
N ALA A 328 -20.92 32.31 -75.80
CA ALA A 328 -19.84 32.62 -76.74
C ALA A 328 -18.69 33.66 -76.49
N THR A 329 -17.47 33.10 -76.47
CA THR A 329 -16.28 33.40 -77.35
C THR A 329 -15.21 34.48 -77.02
N ARG A 330 -14.02 33.96 -76.67
CA ARG A 330 -12.67 34.10 -77.30
C ARG A 330 -11.85 35.43 -77.25
N PRO A 331 -10.49 35.34 -77.43
CA PRO A 331 -9.49 36.06 -76.61
C PRO A 331 -8.54 37.00 -77.40
N HIS A 332 -7.73 37.80 -76.70
CA HIS A 332 -6.45 38.33 -77.22
C HIS A 332 -5.40 38.57 -76.10
N SER A 333 -4.15 38.28 -76.44
CA SER A 333 -2.91 38.59 -75.71
C SER A 333 -2.51 40.08 -75.88
N PRO A 334 -1.49 40.64 -75.17
CA PRO A 334 -0.09 40.41 -75.58
C PRO A 334 1.04 40.58 -74.50
N LYS A 335 2.17 39.93 -74.81
CA LYS A 335 3.60 40.31 -74.79
C LYS A 335 4.25 41.18 -73.68
N ALA A 336 5.45 40.70 -73.37
CA ALA A 336 6.53 41.17 -72.50
C ALA A 336 7.35 42.40 -72.99
N SER A 337 8.11 43.00 -72.06
CA SER A 337 9.51 43.48 -72.23
C SER A 337 10.09 43.88 -70.85
N TRP A 338 11.11 43.18 -70.34
CA TRP A 338 12.54 43.55 -70.30
C TRP A 338 12.89 44.83 -69.51
N VAL A 339 13.70 44.72 -68.45
CA VAL A 339 14.93 45.51 -68.19
C VAL A 339 15.83 44.75 -67.18
N SER A 340 17.13 44.70 -67.50
CA SER A 340 18.23 44.09 -66.74
C SER A 340 18.73 44.93 -65.55
N ALA A 341 19.46 44.23 -64.69
CA ALA A 341 20.29 44.70 -63.58
C ALA A 341 21.33 45.78 -63.96
N GLU A 342 21.59 46.71 -63.05
CA GLU A 342 22.84 46.80 -62.27
C GLU A 342 22.96 48.18 -61.58
N HIS A 343 23.62 48.16 -60.42
CA HIS A 343 24.25 49.25 -59.66
C HIS A 343 23.68 49.61 -58.27
N LEU A 344 24.64 49.64 -57.33
CA LEU A 344 24.65 50.10 -55.94
C LEU A 344 24.07 49.10 -54.92
N ALA A 345 24.81 48.18 -54.29
CA ALA A 345 26.22 48.21 -53.86
C ALA A 345 26.60 49.51 -53.13
N THR A 346 25.99 49.76 -51.97
CA THR A 346 26.50 50.60 -50.85
C THR A 346 25.45 50.68 -49.75
N ALA A 347 25.31 49.62 -48.94
CA ALA A 347 24.66 49.66 -47.62
C ALA A 347 24.96 48.36 -46.87
N SER A 348 26.23 48.11 -46.57
CA SER A 348 26.69 46.92 -45.84
C SER A 348 27.85 47.27 -44.91
N GLU A 349 27.69 48.34 -44.13
CA GLU A 349 28.57 48.65 -43.01
C GLU A 349 27.70 49.22 -41.88
N ASN A 350 27.23 48.33 -41.00
CA ASN A 350 26.89 48.56 -39.58
C ASN A 350 26.03 47.40 -39.05
N LEU A 351 26.62 46.20 -38.98
CA LEU A 351 26.14 45.16 -38.07
C LEU A 351 27.23 44.87 -37.04
N ASP A 352 26.82 44.92 -35.77
CA ASP A 352 27.58 44.68 -34.55
C ASP A 352 28.32 43.32 -34.61
N PRO A 353 29.61 43.20 -34.21
CA PRO A 353 30.37 41.95 -34.30
C PRO A 353 29.85 40.79 -33.42
N GLU A 354 28.81 41.01 -32.62
CA GLU A 354 28.33 40.08 -31.59
C GLU A 354 27.15 39.17 -31.98
N LEU A 355 26.60 39.33 -33.19
CA LEU A 355 25.48 38.51 -33.69
C LEU A 355 25.92 37.37 -34.64
N ARG A 356 27.16 36.89 -34.52
CA ARG A 356 27.55 35.66 -35.22
C ARG A 356 27.02 34.43 -34.45
N PRO A 357 26.23 33.53 -35.08
CA PRO A 357 26.00 32.21 -34.52
C PRO A 357 27.36 31.51 -34.34
N LEU A 358 27.51 30.75 -33.25
CA LEU A 358 28.71 29.96 -33.00
C LEU A 358 28.98 29.05 -34.21
N MET A 359 30.06 29.36 -34.95
CA MET A 359 30.69 28.42 -35.86
C MET A 359 31.24 27.26 -35.01
N THR A 360 30.46 26.21 -34.85
CA THR A 360 31.02 24.86 -34.62
C THR A 360 31.63 24.41 -35.93
N CYS A 361 32.79 23.74 -35.86
CA CYS A 361 33.70 23.45 -36.96
C CYS A 361 33.00 22.86 -38.20
N LEU A 362 32.63 23.70 -39.17
CA LEU A 362 32.34 23.27 -40.53
C LEU A 362 33.65 22.78 -41.15
N THR A 363 33.75 21.46 -41.36
CA THR A 363 34.75 20.93 -42.28
C THR A 363 34.27 21.22 -43.70
N ASP A 364 35.12 21.89 -44.46
CA ASP A 364 34.96 22.13 -45.89
C ASP A 364 34.46 20.87 -46.60
N ARG A 365 33.31 20.96 -47.28
CA ARG A 365 32.95 19.98 -48.29
C ARG A 365 32.68 20.66 -49.62
N SER A 366 33.58 20.32 -50.53
CA SER A 366 33.60 20.61 -51.94
C SER A 366 32.22 20.58 -52.59
N SER A 367 31.98 21.62 -53.39
CA SER A 367 31.22 21.61 -54.63
C SER A 367 31.08 20.22 -55.28
N LEU A 368 29.88 19.68 -55.22
CA LEU A 368 29.39 18.74 -56.22
C LEU A 368 28.00 19.18 -56.67
N LEU A 369 27.99 19.74 -57.88
CA LEU A 369 26.84 19.97 -58.74
C LEU A 369 25.98 18.71 -58.86
N SER A 370 24.66 18.88 -58.86
CA SER A 370 23.66 18.17 -59.69
C SER A 370 22.24 18.65 -59.34
N PRO A 371 21.28 18.65 -60.28
CA PRO A 371 20.98 19.82 -61.10
C PRO A 371 19.57 20.39 -60.82
N GLU A 372 19.40 21.65 -61.21
CA GLU A 372 18.09 22.23 -61.51
C GLU A 372 17.33 21.33 -62.50
N TYR A 373 16.07 21.02 -62.18
CA TYR A 373 15.06 20.78 -63.20
C TYR A 373 13.95 21.81 -63.01
N GLY A 374 13.86 22.71 -63.99
CA GLY A 374 13.07 23.92 -63.95
C GLY A 374 11.58 23.68 -63.82
N GLY A 375 10.93 24.62 -63.13
CA GLY A 375 9.49 24.78 -63.20
C GLY A 375 9.05 25.19 -64.61
N ALA A 376 7.92 24.65 -65.03
CA ALA A 376 7.06 25.29 -66.01
C ALA A 376 5.73 25.57 -65.30
N GLY A 377 5.52 26.83 -64.92
CA GLY A 377 4.25 27.31 -64.38
C GLY A 377 3.16 27.34 -65.44
N LYS A 378 1.96 26.96 -65.03
CA LYS A 378 0.70 27.50 -65.55
C LYS A 378 -0.23 27.71 -64.37
N GLY A 379 -0.60 28.96 -64.13
CA GLY A 379 -1.70 29.31 -63.23
C GLY A 379 -3.03 28.98 -63.88
N GLU A 380 -3.91 28.34 -63.13
CA GLU A 380 -5.35 28.20 -63.37
C GLU A 380 -6.00 28.26 -61.98
N SER A 381 -6.55 29.41 -61.59
CA SER A 381 -7.98 29.73 -61.66
C SER A 381 -8.87 28.80 -60.82
N GLY A 382 -9.49 29.38 -59.78
CA GLY A 382 -10.68 28.91 -59.05
C GLY A 382 -10.97 27.41 -59.03
N VAL A 383 -10.65 26.74 -57.92
CA VAL A 383 -11.11 25.37 -57.68
C VAL A 383 -12.62 25.38 -57.44
N CYS A 384 -13.32 25.01 -58.51
CA CYS A 384 -14.73 24.65 -58.56
C CYS A 384 -15.02 23.51 -57.58
N ALA A 385 -16.19 23.52 -56.95
CA ALA A 385 -16.66 22.40 -56.13
C ALA A 385 -16.60 21.09 -56.95
N PRO A 386 -16.21 19.94 -56.36
CA PRO A 386 -16.08 18.69 -57.10
C PRO A 386 -17.43 18.31 -57.71
N LEU A 387 -17.48 18.19 -59.04
CA LEU A 387 -18.67 17.74 -59.77
C LEU A 387 -19.09 16.35 -59.26
N SER A 388 -20.38 16.19 -58.97
CA SER A 388 -20.95 14.88 -58.66
C SER A 388 -20.95 13.99 -59.91
N TRP A 389 -20.69 12.69 -59.74
CA TRP A 389 -20.71 11.72 -60.84
C TRP A 389 -22.05 11.70 -61.59
N THR A 390 -23.14 12.03 -60.91
CA THR A 390 -24.47 12.20 -61.51
C THR A 390 -24.50 13.36 -62.51
N ALA A 391 -23.83 14.47 -62.21
CA ALA A 391 -23.68 15.59 -63.14
C ALA A 391 -22.76 15.25 -64.33
N LEU A 392 -21.78 14.36 -64.13
CA LEU A 392 -20.88 13.90 -65.19
C LEU A 392 -21.55 12.93 -66.18
N VAL A 393 -22.48 12.09 -65.68
CA VAL A 393 -23.17 11.05 -66.47
C VAL A 393 -24.47 11.55 -67.12
N ALA A 394 -25.07 12.62 -66.58
CA ALA A 394 -26.31 13.24 -67.09
C ALA A 394 -26.34 13.58 -68.60
N PRO A 395 -25.23 13.98 -69.28
CA PRO A 395 -25.25 14.29 -70.71
C PRO A 395 -25.20 13.04 -71.61
N LEU A 396 -24.95 11.86 -71.05
CA LEU A 396 -24.77 10.64 -71.84
C LEU A 396 -26.13 10.00 -72.19
N PRO A 397 -26.28 9.39 -73.38
CA PRO A 397 -27.44 8.56 -73.70
C PRO A 397 -27.65 7.51 -72.61
N ARG A 398 -28.90 7.27 -72.19
CA ARG A 398 -29.24 6.45 -71.00
C ARG A 398 -28.58 5.06 -70.99
N SER A 399 -28.41 4.43 -72.14
CA SER A 399 -27.70 3.15 -72.29
C SER A 399 -26.20 3.26 -72.03
N LEU A 400 -25.57 4.34 -72.48
CA LEU A 400 -24.14 4.61 -72.29
C LEU A 400 -23.84 5.06 -70.85
N GLY A 401 -24.74 5.87 -70.25
CA GLY A 401 -24.62 6.28 -68.85
C GLY A 401 -24.79 5.12 -67.87
N LEU A 402 -25.72 4.19 -68.15
CA LEU A 402 -25.87 2.95 -67.37
C LEU A 402 -24.64 2.05 -67.52
N PHE A 403 -24.12 1.87 -68.73
CA PHE A 403 -22.88 1.12 -68.96
C PHE A 403 -21.69 1.74 -68.21
N PHE A 404 -21.54 3.06 -68.24
CA PHE A 404 -20.46 3.75 -67.55
C PHE A 404 -20.55 3.58 -66.03
N LEU A 405 -21.75 3.68 -65.45
CA LEU A 405 -21.96 3.48 -64.01
C LEU A 405 -21.72 2.01 -63.58
N ASP A 406 -22.15 1.04 -64.40
CA ASP A 406 -21.94 -0.38 -64.15
C ASP A 406 -20.44 -0.74 -64.20
N GLU A 407 -19.72 -0.20 -65.18
CA GLU A 407 -18.28 -0.44 -65.31
C GLU A 407 -17.48 0.26 -64.19
N LEU A 408 -17.93 1.41 -63.72
CA LEU A 408 -17.34 2.14 -62.59
C LEU A 408 -17.59 1.40 -61.26
N LEU A 409 -18.78 0.81 -61.07
CA LEU A 409 -19.06 -0.07 -59.94
C LEU A 409 -18.19 -1.32 -59.98
N ARG A 410 -18.02 -1.91 -61.17
CA ARG A 410 -17.18 -3.10 -61.37
C ARG A 410 -15.71 -2.82 -61.09
N TRP A 411 -15.19 -1.68 -61.55
CA TRP A 411 -13.86 -1.19 -61.23
C TRP A 411 -13.68 -0.95 -59.73
N ARG A 412 -14.64 -0.29 -59.10
CA ARG A 412 -14.61 -0.06 -57.65
C ARG A 412 -14.56 -1.37 -56.87
N THR A 413 -15.39 -2.34 -57.25
CA THR A 413 -15.43 -3.65 -56.59
C THR A 413 -14.13 -4.43 -56.82
N ALA A 414 -13.53 -4.34 -58.01
CA ALA A 414 -12.23 -4.95 -58.30
C ALA A 414 -11.09 -4.32 -57.50
N VAL A 415 -11.08 -2.98 -57.37
CA VAL A 415 -10.10 -2.26 -56.55
C VAL A 415 -10.28 -2.58 -55.06
N GLU A 416 -11.51 -2.60 -54.54
CA GLU A 416 -11.78 -2.95 -53.14
C GLU A 416 -11.38 -4.41 -52.81
N ASN A 417 -11.57 -5.34 -53.76
CA ASN A 417 -11.11 -6.73 -53.62
C ASN A 417 -9.58 -6.85 -53.67
N SER A 418 -8.92 -6.12 -54.57
CA SER A 418 -7.46 -6.07 -54.66
C SER A 418 -6.83 -5.45 -53.41
N GLU A 419 -7.41 -4.36 -52.92
CA GLU A 419 -6.96 -3.67 -51.71
C GLU A 419 -7.18 -4.54 -50.47
N SER A 420 -8.27 -5.32 -50.42
CA SER A 420 -8.52 -6.28 -49.35
C SER A 420 -7.46 -7.40 -49.35
N GLY A 421 -7.11 -7.94 -50.53
CA GLY A 421 -6.05 -8.94 -50.67
C GLY A 421 -4.68 -8.44 -50.20
N GLU A 422 -4.29 -7.24 -50.63
CA GLU A 422 -3.04 -6.60 -50.20
C GLU A 422 -3.02 -6.28 -48.69
N ARG A 423 -4.14 -5.83 -48.12
CA ARG A 423 -4.26 -5.61 -46.66
C ARG A 423 -4.07 -6.89 -45.86
N TYR A 424 -4.58 -8.04 -46.33
CA TYR A 424 -4.33 -9.33 -45.68
C TYR A 424 -2.87 -9.76 -45.80
N GLN A 425 -2.22 -9.49 -46.93
CA GLN A 425 -0.80 -9.82 -47.14
C GLN A 425 0.12 -8.95 -46.28
N ILE A 426 -0.21 -7.66 -46.10
CA ILE A 426 0.47 -6.76 -45.17
C ILE A 426 0.28 -7.24 -43.72
N LEU A 427 -0.92 -7.73 -43.36
CA LEU A 427 -1.20 -8.26 -42.03
C LEU A 427 -0.38 -9.53 -41.76
N ASP A 428 -0.26 -10.43 -42.74
CA ASP A 428 0.51 -11.68 -42.63
C ASP A 428 2.02 -11.42 -42.55
N ASN A 429 2.52 -10.43 -43.30
CA ASN A 429 3.89 -9.93 -43.21
C ASN A 429 4.18 -9.23 -41.86
N PHE A 430 3.18 -8.55 -41.30
CA PHE A 430 3.28 -7.93 -39.97
C PHE A 430 3.30 -8.99 -38.86
N VAL A 431 2.49 -10.06 -38.97
CA VAL A 431 2.46 -11.18 -38.00
C VAL A 431 3.77 -11.97 -38.03
N SER A 432 4.31 -12.26 -39.22
CA SER A 432 5.59 -12.96 -39.37
C SER A 432 6.78 -12.13 -38.89
N GLY A 433 6.81 -10.82 -39.15
CA GLY A 433 7.83 -9.90 -38.63
C GLY A 433 7.79 -9.73 -37.10
N LEU A 434 6.62 -9.85 -36.48
CA LEU A 434 6.47 -9.72 -35.02
C LEU A 434 6.97 -10.95 -34.25
N SER A 435 6.92 -12.14 -34.85
CA SER A 435 7.44 -13.40 -34.27
C SER A 435 8.95 -13.33 -33.92
N ILE A 436 9.70 -12.51 -34.66
CA ILE A 436 11.13 -12.29 -34.47
C ILE A 436 11.38 -11.29 -33.31
N THR A 437 10.43 -10.40 -33.01
CA THR A 437 10.53 -9.44 -31.89
C THR A 437 10.09 -10.00 -30.53
N THR A 438 9.38 -11.13 -30.52
CA THR A 438 8.96 -11.84 -29.29
C THR A 438 10.11 -12.51 -28.53
N GLU A 439 11.30 -12.65 -29.13
CA GLU A 439 12.51 -13.14 -28.44
C GLU A 439 13.08 -12.14 -27.42
N LEU A 440 12.68 -10.85 -27.49
CA LEU A 440 12.96 -9.83 -26.46
C LEU A 440 11.88 -9.90 -25.37
N GLY A 441 12.05 -10.86 -24.46
CA GLY A 441 11.06 -11.36 -23.51
C GLY A 441 10.26 -10.31 -22.72
N ILE A 442 8.99 -10.66 -22.46
CA ILE A 442 8.07 -9.95 -21.56
C ILE A 442 8.59 -10.08 -20.12
N ARG A 443 8.50 -9.01 -19.31
CA ARG A 443 8.91 -9.00 -17.91
C ARG A 443 7.71 -8.76 -17.01
N GLY A 444 7.21 -9.85 -16.42
CA GLY A 444 6.05 -9.86 -15.54
C GLY A 444 4.73 -9.62 -16.26
N LEU A 445 3.62 -9.77 -15.53
CA LEU A 445 2.27 -9.59 -16.07
C LEU A 445 1.94 -8.09 -16.23
N ASP A 446 2.37 -7.50 -17.34
CA ASP A 446 1.94 -6.15 -17.73
C ASP A 446 0.72 -6.21 -18.65
N VAL A 447 -0.47 -5.99 -18.10
CA VAL A 447 -1.75 -5.99 -18.84
C VAL A 447 -1.84 -4.85 -19.88
N SER A 448 -0.94 -3.86 -19.80
CA SER A 448 -0.82 -2.78 -20.79
C SER A 448 0.12 -3.09 -21.96
N ASP A 449 0.88 -4.19 -21.90
CA ASP A 449 1.78 -4.59 -22.98
C ASP A 449 0.98 -5.12 -24.19
N ARG A 450 1.21 -4.51 -25.35
CA ARG A 450 0.56 -4.88 -26.61
C ARG A 450 0.96 -6.28 -27.08
N LYS A 451 2.06 -6.84 -26.56
CA LYS A 451 2.55 -8.19 -26.88
C LYS A 451 1.56 -9.31 -26.50
N TRP A 452 0.68 -9.10 -25.52
CA TRP A 452 -0.36 -10.07 -25.14
C TRP A 452 -1.49 -10.23 -26.16
N TYR A 453 -1.65 -9.26 -27.05
CA TYR A 453 -2.74 -9.22 -28.03
C TYR A 453 -2.27 -9.63 -29.43
N VAL A 454 -1.03 -10.11 -29.54
CA VAL A 454 -0.45 -10.56 -30.80
C VAL A 454 -1.21 -11.80 -31.29
N GLY A 455 -1.94 -11.65 -32.39
CA GLY A 455 -2.78 -12.71 -32.97
C GLY A 455 -4.24 -12.71 -32.52
N VAL A 456 -4.66 -11.81 -31.63
CA VAL A 456 -6.07 -11.62 -31.28
C VAL A 456 -6.70 -10.64 -32.28
N PRO A 457 -7.93 -10.83 -32.76
CA PRO A 457 -8.62 -9.82 -33.56
C PRO A 457 -8.82 -8.51 -32.78
N TYR A 458 -8.58 -7.36 -33.42
CA TYR A 458 -8.76 -6.02 -32.84
C TYR A 458 -10.05 -5.81 -32.00
N PRO A 459 -11.25 -6.25 -32.43
CA PRO A 459 -12.47 -6.09 -31.62
C PRO A 459 -12.44 -6.88 -30.31
N LEU A 460 -11.65 -7.96 -30.22
CA LEU A 460 -11.54 -8.81 -29.03
C LEU A 460 -10.43 -8.35 -28.06
N HIS A 461 -9.58 -7.39 -28.45
CA HIS A 461 -8.51 -6.88 -27.59
C HIS A 461 -9.04 -6.31 -26.27
N THR A 462 -10.12 -5.52 -26.33
CA THR A 462 -10.74 -4.92 -25.14
C THR A 462 -11.28 -5.98 -24.19
N LEU A 463 -11.93 -7.02 -24.73
CA LEU A 463 -12.46 -8.13 -23.94
C LEU A 463 -11.33 -8.92 -23.27
N TYR A 464 -10.28 -9.25 -24.03
CA TYR A 464 -9.11 -9.97 -23.52
C TYR A 464 -8.39 -9.17 -22.42
N ARG A 465 -8.27 -7.85 -22.59
CA ARG A 465 -7.70 -6.95 -21.59
C ARG A 465 -8.49 -6.95 -20.30
N ILE A 466 -9.83 -6.82 -20.38
CA ILE A 466 -10.72 -6.85 -19.22
C ILE A 466 -10.56 -8.17 -18.48
N PHE A 467 -10.47 -9.29 -19.22
CA PHE A 467 -10.30 -10.61 -18.63
C PHE A 467 -8.97 -10.78 -17.88
N LEU A 468 -7.86 -10.33 -18.47
CA LEU A 468 -6.55 -10.34 -17.81
C LEU A 468 -6.52 -9.47 -16.55
N VAL A 469 -7.12 -8.26 -16.59
CA VAL A 469 -7.27 -7.40 -15.42
C VAL A 469 -8.07 -8.12 -14.34
N ALA A 470 -9.21 -8.71 -14.68
CA ALA A 470 -10.08 -9.40 -13.73
C ALA A 470 -9.36 -10.57 -13.04
N ILE A 471 -8.66 -11.41 -13.80
CA ILE A 471 -7.88 -12.53 -13.26
C ILE A 471 -6.78 -12.04 -12.30
N THR A 472 -6.07 -10.99 -12.69
CA THR A 472 -4.99 -10.42 -11.87
C THR A 472 -5.53 -9.86 -10.56
N VAL A 473 -6.63 -9.11 -10.61
CA VAL A 473 -7.29 -8.54 -9.42
C VAL A 473 -7.79 -9.64 -8.49
N MET A 474 -8.42 -10.70 -9.01
CA MET A 474 -8.88 -11.84 -8.20
C MET A 474 -7.72 -12.53 -7.49
N ASN A 475 -6.59 -12.75 -8.17
CA ASN A 475 -5.42 -13.35 -7.54
C ASN A 475 -4.78 -12.43 -6.49
N ILE A 476 -4.75 -11.11 -6.69
CA ILE A 476 -4.31 -10.15 -5.66
C ILE A 476 -5.19 -10.25 -4.41
N ILE A 477 -6.52 -10.39 -4.57
CA ILE A 477 -7.44 -10.58 -3.44
C ILE A 477 -7.11 -11.88 -2.70
N TYR A 478 -6.87 -12.98 -3.40
CA TYR A 478 -6.48 -14.25 -2.79
C TYR A 478 -5.15 -14.17 -2.04
N PHE A 479 -4.11 -13.53 -2.61
CA PHE A 479 -2.84 -13.32 -1.92
C PHE A 479 -2.99 -12.40 -0.69
N THR A 480 -3.87 -11.40 -0.76
CA THR A 480 -4.16 -10.52 0.38
C THR A 480 -4.85 -11.28 1.50
N ALA A 481 -5.86 -12.11 1.19
CA ALA A 481 -6.50 -12.99 2.17
C ALA A 481 -5.50 -13.99 2.77
N ALA A 482 -4.59 -14.55 1.97
CA ALA A 482 -3.52 -15.43 2.45
C ALA A 482 -2.48 -14.71 3.34
N LEU A 483 -2.18 -13.44 3.08
CA LEU A 483 -1.36 -12.59 3.97
C LEU A 483 -2.07 -12.39 5.31
N VAL A 484 -3.37 -12.06 5.30
CA VAL A 484 -4.17 -11.92 6.53
C VAL A 484 -4.16 -13.24 7.31
N PHE A 485 -4.41 -14.38 6.63
CA PHE A 485 -4.34 -15.70 7.26
C PHE A 485 -2.96 -15.96 7.88
N SER A 486 -1.88 -15.69 7.15
CA SER A 486 -0.51 -15.90 7.64
C SER A 486 -0.22 -15.04 8.88
N ALA A 487 -0.66 -13.80 8.89
CA ALA A 487 -0.49 -12.89 10.02
C ALA A 487 -1.28 -13.36 11.25
N VAL A 488 -2.56 -13.75 11.10
CA VAL A 488 -3.39 -14.23 12.22
C VAL A 488 -2.95 -15.60 12.71
N PHE A 489 -2.49 -16.49 11.83
CA PHE A 489 -1.92 -17.80 12.19
C PHE A 489 -0.65 -17.65 13.02
N CYS A 490 0.26 -16.77 12.61
CA CYS A 490 1.45 -16.51 13.42
C CYS A 490 1.11 -15.77 14.72
N ALA A 491 0.15 -14.84 14.69
CA ALA A 491 -0.31 -14.16 15.89
C ALA A 491 -0.92 -15.13 16.91
N ASP A 492 -1.70 -16.11 16.45
CA ASP A 492 -2.29 -17.16 17.27
C ASP A 492 -1.22 -17.98 18.02
N ILE A 493 -0.17 -18.42 17.32
CA ILE A 493 0.96 -19.12 17.95
C ILE A 493 1.67 -18.21 18.96
N ILE A 494 1.93 -16.93 18.60
CA ILE A 494 2.61 -15.96 19.47
C ILE A 494 1.80 -15.72 20.75
N ILE A 495 0.51 -15.44 20.64
CA ILE A 495 -0.37 -15.21 21.80
C ILE A 495 -0.51 -16.47 22.64
N THR A 496 -0.64 -17.65 22.02
CA THR A 496 -0.68 -18.92 22.73
C THR A 496 0.61 -19.16 23.54
N VAL A 497 1.79 -18.94 22.94
CA VAL A 497 3.07 -19.07 23.64
C VAL A 497 3.18 -18.04 24.78
N PHE A 498 2.72 -16.80 24.58
CA PHE A 498 2.69 -15.77 25.62
C PHE A 498 1.79 -16.15 26.79
N LEU A 499 0.57 -16.65 26.53
CA LEU A 499 -0.33 -17.16 27.59
C LEU A 499 0.30 -18.37 28.30
N GLY A 500 1.11 -19.16 27.61
CA GLY A 500 1.89 -20.25 28.18
C GLY A 500 2.86 -19.86 29.30
N PHE A 501 3.28 -18.59 29.37
CA PHE A 501 4.14 -18.09 30.46
C PHE A 501 3.48 -18.21 31.83
N PHE A 502 2.15 -18.25 31.87
CA PHE A 502 1.36 -18.23 33.10
C PHE A 502 0.96 -19.63 33.61
N VAL A 503 1.32 -20.70 32.89
CA VAL A 503 1.07 -22.08 33.31
C VAL A 503 1.98 -22.47 34.48
N LYS A 504 3.29 -22.23 34.34
CA LYS A 504 4.31 -22.46 35.39
C LYS A 504 5.33 -21.33 35.43
N LEU A 505 5.85 -21.09 36.63
CA LEU A 505 6.84 -20.03 36.91
C LEU A 505 8.12 -20.13 36.08
N SER A 506 8.56 -21.36 35.82
CA SER A 506 9.78 -21.63 35.08
C SER A 506 9.61 -21.43 33.56
N TYR A 507 8.39 -21.29 33.05
CA TYR A 507 8.14 -21.31 31.60
C TYR A 507 8.48 -19.99 30.91
N VAL A 508 8.51 -18.87 31.64
CA VAL A 508 8.78 -17.54 31.06
C VAL A 508 10.11 -17.49 30.30
N PHE A 509 11.17 -18.10 30.83
CA PHE A 509 12.50 -18.09 30.20
C PHE A 509 12.55 -18.94 28.92
N PRO A 510 12.27 -20.27 28.94
CA PRO A 510 12.28 -21.10 27.73
C PRO A 510 11.29 -20.61 26.68
N LEU A 511 10.06 -20.27 27.07
CA LEU A 511 9.04 -19.83 26.12
C LEU A 511 9.34 -18.44 25.54
N SER A 512 10.09 -17.57 26.23
CA SER A 512 10.54 -16.30 25.62
C SER A 512 11.45 -16.52 24.41
N ALA A 513 12.32 -17.53 24.44
CA ALA A 513 13.15 -17.90 23.29
C ALA A 513 12.30 -18.48 22.15
N VAL A 514 11.31 -19.33 22.47
CA VAL A 514 10.36 -19.87 21.48
C VAL A 514 9.58 -18.73 20.82
N LEU A 515 9.05 -17.79 21.63
CA LEU A 515 8.29 -16.64 21.14
C LEU A 515 9.11 -15.80 20.17
N LEU A 516 10.40 -15.57 20.47
CA LEU A 516 11.30 -14.84 19.58
C LEU A 516 11.45 -15.53 18.23
N MET A 517 11.69 -16.85 18.27
CA MET A 517 11.90 -17.65 17.06
C MET A 517 10.65 -17.69 16.19
N VAL A 518 9.47 -17.83 16.80
CA VAL A 518 8.18 -17.78 16.10
C VAL A 518 7.91 -16.39 15.54
N ALA A 519 8.21 -15.31 16.27
CA ALA A 519 8.03 -13.94 15.80
C ALA A 519 8.89 -13.64 14.56
N VAL A 520 10.14 -14.12 14.53
CA VAL A 520 11.03 -13.99 13.36
C VAL A 520 10.47 -14.76 12.17
N GLN A 521 10.00 -16.00 12.37
CA GLN A 521 9.39 -16.79 11.28
C GLN A 521 8.10 -16.17 10.78
N GLY A 522 7.24 -15.70 11.68
CA GLY A 522 5.99 -15.05 11.29
C GLY A 522 6.24 -13.79 10.48
N ALA A 523 7.24 -12.99 10.85
CA ALA A 523 7.62 -11.80 10.09
C ALA A 523 8.19 -12.19 8.72
N SER A 524 8.97 -13.26 8.63
CA SER A 524 9.49 -13.81 7.38
C SER A 524 8.36 -14.31 6.47
N LEU A 525 7.39 -15.06 7.00
CA LEU A 525 6.24 -15.57 6.26
C LEU A 525 5.37 -14.44 5.71
N CYS A 526 5.03 -13.44 6.53
CA CYS A 526 4.31 -12.25 6.10
C CYS A 526 5.10 -11.48 5.02
N THR A 527 6.43 -11.46 5.11
CA THR A 527 7.30 -10.83 4.11
C THR A 527 7.19 -11.54 2.77
N ARG A 528 7.19 -12.87 2.75
CA ARG A 528 7.01 -13.63 1.49
C ARG A 528 5.64 -13.36 0.86
N ALA A 529 4.59 -13.32 1.67
CA ALA A 529 3.25 -12.97 1.19
C ALA A 529 3.21 -11.55 0.59
N SER A 530 3.82 -10.56 1.26
CA SER A 530 3.95 -9.20 0.74
C SER A 530 4.80 -9.11 -0.52
N ASP A 531 5.87 -9.91 -0.65
CA ASP A 531 6.73 -9.94 -1.83
C ASP A 531 5.96 -10.44 -3.05
N CYS A 532 5.09 -11.46 -2.90
CA CYS A 532 4.20 -11.91 -3.97
C CYS A 532 3.23 -10.81 -4.42
N ILE A 533 2.59 -10.11 -3.48
CA ILE A 533 1.66 -9.00 -3.79
C ILE A 533 2.40 -7.85 -4.49
N LEU A 534 3.56 -7.46 -3.97
CA LEU A 534 4.37 -6.39 -4.55
C LEU A 534 4.94 -6.77 -5.91
N ALA A 535 5.27 -8.05 -6.14
CA ALA A 535 5.70 -8.53 -7.46
C ALA A 535 4.58 -8.31 -8.48
N VAL A 536 3.36 -8.77 -8.21
CA VAL A 536 2.20 -8.58 -9.10
C VAL A 536 1.91 -7.08 -9.30
N HIS A 537 1.91 -6.28 -8.23
CA HIS A 537 1.67 -4.83 -8.31
C HIS A 537 2.73 -4.10 -9.15
N ASN A 538 4.01 -4.44 -8.96
CA ASN A 538 5.13 -3.82 -9.66
C ASN A 538 5.37 -4.44 -11.05
N ARG A 539 4.46 -5.30 -11.53
CA ARG A 539 4.53 -5.98 -12.83
C ARG A 539 5.80 -6.83 -12.97
N ASN A 540 6.22 -7.48 -11.90
CA ASN A 540 7.32 -8.44 -11.89
C ASN A 540 6.75 -9.85 -11.72
N VAL A 541 7.52 -10.84 -12.19
CA VAL A 541 7.16 -12.25 -12.00
C VAL A 541 7.17 -12.60 -10.51
N ILE A 542 6.17 -13.35 -10.04
CA ILE A 542 6.12 -13.78 -8.64
C ILE A 542 7.36 -14.64 -8.28
N PRO A 543 7.85 -14.56 -7.02
CA PRO A 543 9.07 -15.24 -6.59
C PRO A 543 9.24 -16.71 -7.04
N PRO A 544 8.24 -17.61 -6.95
CA PRO A 544 8.44 -19.01 -7.33
C PRO A 544 8.79 -19.22 -8.82
N PHE A 545 8.43 -18.29 -9.70
CA PHE A 545 8.66 -18.40 -11.15
C PHE A 545 9.83 -17.54 -11.65
N GLU A 546 10.49 -16.78 -10.77
CA GLU A 546 11.65 -15.97 -11.17
C GLU A 546 12.83 -16.82 -11.68
N SER A 547 12.96 -18.06 -11.21
CA SER A 547 14.01 -19.00 -11.63
C SER A 547 13.87 -19.46 -13.08
N LEU A 548 12.65 -19.44 -13.64
CA LEU A 548 12.35 -19.80 -15.03
C LEU A 548 12.73 -18.70 -16.02
N GLY A 549 13.15 -17.53 -15.53
CA GLY A 549 13.47 -16.36 -16.34
C GLY A 549 12.25 -15.49 -16.66
N SER A 550 12.50 -14.31 -17.21
CA SER A 550 11.49 -13.26 -17.42
C SER A 550 10.31 -13.73 -18.26
N TYR A 551 10.58 -14.38 -19.40
CA TYR A 551 9.55 -14.80 -20.34
C TYR A 551 8.77 -16.03 -19.85
N TRP A 552 9.45 -17.16 -19.64
CA TRP A 552 8.81 -18.41 -19.19
C TRP A 552 8.19 -18.30 -17.81
N GLY A 553 8.77 -17.50 -16.90
CA GLY A 553 8.18 -17.21 -15.60
C GLY A 553 6.87 -16.44 -15.71
N THR A 554 6.79 -15.45 -16.60
CA THR A 554 5.53 -14.72 -16.86
C THR A 554 4.46 -15.63 -17.46
N VAL A 555 4.83 -16.50 -18.41
CA VAL A 555 3.89 -17.47 -19.01
C VAL A 555 3.37 -18.45 -17.95
N ALA A 556 4.25 -18.98 -17.10
CA ALA A 556 3.88 -19.87 -16.01
C ALA A 556 2.95 -19.19 -14.98
N GLU A 557 3.23 -17.93 -14.62
CA GLU A 557 2.38 -17.13 -13.72
C GLU A 557 0.98 -16.93 -14.29
N VAL A 558 0.85 -16.52 -15.55
CA VAL A 558 -0.44 -16.34 -16.20
C VAL A 558 -1.20 -17.66 -16.29
N ALA A 559 -0.53 -18.73 -16.71
CA ALA A 559 -1.15 -20.05 -16.77
C ALA A 559 -1.68 -20.49 -15.39
N LEU A 560 -0.90 -20.30 -14.33
CA LEU A 560 -1.33 -20.58 -12.96
C LEU A 560 -2.56 -19.75 -12.60
N PHE A 561 -2.54 -18.44 -12.81
CA PHE A 561 -3.65 -17.54 -12.43
C PHE A 561 -4.94 -17.88 -13.17
N PHE A 562 -4.86 -18.23 -14.46
CA PHE A 562 -6.01 -18.70 -15.23
C PHE A 562 -6.54 -20.03 -14.71
N VAL A 563 -5.68 -21.03 -14.53
CA VAL A 563 -6.08 -22.36 -14.04
C VAL A 563 -6.75 -22.26 -12.68
N VAL A 564 -6.16 -21.47 -11.77
CA VAL A 564 -6.71 -21.16 -10.45
C VAL A 564 -8.13 -20.60 -10.64
N VAL A 565 -8.30 -19.46 -11.32
CA VAL A 565 -9.61 -18.80 -11.48
C VAL A 565 -10.66 -19.72 -12.15
N ILE A 566 -10.28 -20.50 -13.16
CA ILE A 566 -11.18 -21.46 -13.82
C ILE A 566 -11.64 -22.53 -12.83
N ILE A 567 -10.73 -23.12 -12.06
CA ILE A 567 -11.06 -24.11 -11.03
C ILE A 567 -12.01 -23.49 -9.99
N GLN A 568 -11.75 -22.27 -9.52
CA GLN A 568 -12.66 -21.60 -8.58
C GLN A 568 -14.04 -21.32 -9.16
N PHE A 569 -14.12 -20.96 -10.44
CA PHE A 569 -15.39 -20.76 -11.12
C PHE A 569 -16.18 -22.07 -11.25
N ILE A 570 -15.52 -23.18 -11.61
CA ILE A 570 -16.14 -24.51 -11.64
C ILE A 570 -16.65 -24.89 -10.25
N ILE A 571 -15.84 -24.72 -9.20
CA ILE A 571 -16.24 -24.99 -7.81
C ILE A 571 -17.47 -24.15 -7.42
N PHE A 572 -17.46 -22.85 -7.76
CA PHE A 572 -18.60 -21.98 -7.52
C PHE A 572 -19.87 -22.53 -8.18
N CYS A 573 -19.83 -22.89 -9.47
CA CYS A 573 -20.97 -23.43 -10.20
C CYS A 573 -21.49 -24.74 -9.58
N VAL A 574 -20.60 -25.69 -9.23
CA VAL A 574 -21.00 -26.98 -8.65
C VAL A 574 -21.71 -26.80 -7.30
N TYR A 575 -21.19 -25.94 -6.42
CA TYR A 575 -21.78 -25.72 -5.09
C TYR A 575 -22.96 -24.76 -5.10
N ALA A 576 -23.02 -23.83 -6.05
CA ALA A 576 -24.19 -22.98 -6.24
C ALA A 576 -25.41 -23.80 -6.70
N VAL A 577 -25.20 -24.83 -7.53
CA VAL A 577 -26.28 -25.72 -8.01
C VAL A 577 -26.67 -26.77 -6.97
N SER A 578 -25.71 -27.37 -6.25
CA SER A 578 -25.99 -28.46 -5.31
C SER A 578 -26.47 -28.00 -3.94
N SER A 579 -26.13 -26.78 -3.52
CA SER A 579 -26.54 -26.20 -2.24
C SER A 579 -27.19 -24.84 -2.49
N ASN A 580 -26.44 -23.76 -2.28
CA ASN A 580 -26.90 -22.38 -2.36
C ASN A 580 -25.76 -21.51 -2.93
N PRO A 581 -26.06 -20.39 -3.62
CA PRO A 581 -25.04 -19.52 -4.20
C PRO A 581 -24.07 -18.94 -3.16
N LEU A 582 -24.55 -18.65 -1.94
CA LEU A 582 -23.70 -18.20 -0.83
C LEU A 582 -22.64 -19.24 -0.45
N ARG A 583 -23.03 -20.52 -0.37
CA ARG A 583 -22.11 -21.62 -0.05
C ARG A 583 -21.10 -21.83 -1.19
N GLY A 584 -21.55 -21.71 -2.44
CA GLY A 584 -20.67 -21.71 -3.61
C GLY A 584 -19.62 -20.61 -3.56
N LEU A 585 -20.01 -19.39 -3.18
CA LEU A 585 -19.10 -18.25 -3.03
C LEU A 585 -18.08 -18.48 -1.90
N GLN A 586 -18.54 -18.94 -0.73
CA GLN A 586 -17.66 -19.23 0.42
C GLN A 586 -16.60 -20.27 0.06
N ILE A 587 -16.99 -21.39 -0.55
CA ILE A 587 -16.05 -22.48 -0.90
C ILE A 587 -15.09 -22.02 -2.01
N SER A 588 -15.59 -21.33 -3.04
CA SER A 588 -14.77 -20.81 -4.13
C SER A 588 -13.73 -19.80 -3.63
N PHE A 589 -14.14 -18.85 -2.78
CA PHE A 589 -13.21 -17.90 -2.15
C PHE A 589 -12.21 -18.60 -1.24
N ALA A 590 -12.67 -19.54 -0.41
CA ALA A 590 -11.83 -20.29 0.52
C ALA A 590 -10.72 -21.07 -0.20
N THR A 591 -11.09 -21.80 -1.25
CA THR A 591 -10.13 -22.55 -2.07
C THR A 591 -9.15 -21.63 -2.80
N GLY A 592 -9.60 -20.45 -3.24
CA GLY A 592 -8.75 -19.41 -3.84
C GLY A 592 -7.62 -18.96 -2.92
N TRP A 593 -7.92 -18.47 -1.71
CA TRP A 593 -6.87 -18.01 -0.80
C TRP A 593 -6.04 -19.16 -0.19
N ILE A 594 -6.59 -20.36 -0.02
CA ILE A 594 -5.81 -21.55 0.38
C ILE A 594 -4.79 -21.90 -0.71
N SER A 595 -5.14 -21.80 -1.98
CA SER A 595 -4.18 -22.01 -3.08
C SER A 595 -3.05 -20.98 -3.07
N ALA A 596 -3.37 -19.70 -2.82
CA ALA A 596 -2.38 -18.64 -2.66
C ALA A 596 -1.48 -18.88 -1.43
N LEU A 597 -2.04 -19.35 -0.31
CA LEU A 597 -1.29 -19.73 0.88
C LEU A 597 -0.29 -20.86 0.59
N LEU A 598 -0.67 -21.87 -0.20
CA LEU A 598 0.24 -22.95 -0.59
C LEU A 598 1.43 -22.42 -1.40
N VAL A 599 1.19 -21.47 -2.33
CA VAL A 599 2.26 -20.80 -3.09
C VAL A 599 3.19 -20.02 -2.15
N ILE A 600 2.64 -19.28 -1.19
CA ILE A 600 3.43 -18.54 -0.18
C ILE A 600 4.24 -19.51 0.70
N ALA A 601 3.61 -20.58 1.20
CA ALA A 601 4.24 -21.55 2.07
C ALA A 601 5.40 -22.28 1.35
N LEU A 602 5.21 -22.67 0.10
CA LEU A 602 6.26 -23.27 -0.72
C LEU A 602 7.42 -22.30 -0.93
N THR A 603 7.11 -21.03 -1.19
CA THR A 603 8.11 -19.96 -1.32
C THR A 603 8.89 -19.74 -0.01
N HIS A 604 8.22 -19.84 1.14
CA HIS A 604 8.83 -19.69 2.46
C HIS A 604 9.74 -20.88 2.82
N VAL A 605 9.24 -22.11 2.66
CA VAL A 605 9.98 -23.33 3.03
C VAL A 605 11.26 -23.47 2.21
N PHE A 606 11.22 -23.24 0.90
CA PHE A 606 12.39 -23.38 0.02
C PHE A 606 13.24 -22.11 -0.09
N PHE A 607 12.95 -21.07 0.71
CA PHE A 607 13.62 -19.78 0.60
C PHE A 607 15.15 -19.87 0.76
N PHE A 608 15.64 -20.63 1.75
CA PHE A 608 17.08 -20.82 1.99
C PHE A 608 17.82 -21.52 0.86
N THR A 609 17.12 -22.28 0.00
CA THR A 609 17.77 -23.00 -1.11
C THR A 609 18.15 -22.07 -2.26
N GLY A 610 17.52 -20.89 -2.32
CA GLY A 610 17.66 -19.98 -3.45
C GLY A 610 17.19 -20.55 -4.80
N VAL A 611 16.45 -21.67 -4.80
CA VAL A 611 15.91 -22.34 -6.00
C VAL A 611 14.91 -21.44 -6.73
N CYS A 612 14.16 -20.63 -5.99
CA CYS A 612 13.19 -19.68 -6.55
C CYS A 612 13.82 -18.32 -6.91
N ALA A 613 15.08 -18.06 -6.57
CA ALA A 613 15.67 -16.73 -6.80
C ALA A 613 16.48 -16.68 -8.10
N SER A 614 16.22 -15.67 -8.93
CA SER A 614 17.03 -15.42 -10.13
C SER A 614 18.50 -15.15 -9.75
N PRO A 615 19.48 -15.66 -10.53
CA PRO A 615 20.91 -15.37 -10.31
C PRO A 615 21.24 -13.87 -10.32
N SER A 616 20.41 -13.04 -10.95
CA SER A 616 20.53 -11.56 -10.97
C SER A 616 20.09 -10.87 -9.67
N THR A 617 19.31 -11.55 -8.83
CA THR A 617 18.79 -11.01 -7.55
C THR A 617 19.53 -11.56 -6.33
N ARG A 618 20.55 -12.40 -6.56
CA ARG A 618 21.45 -12.89 -5.51
C ARG A 618 22.36 -11.77 -5.08
N ASP A 619 22.00 -11.11 -3.98
CA ASP A 619 22.82 -10.08 -3.38
C ASP A 619 24.04 -10.72 -2.70
N THR A 620 25.20 -10.67 -3.35
CA THR A 620 26.46 -11.22 -2.83
C THR A 620 26.91 -10.55 -1.53
N ASP A 621 26.48 -9.32 -1.27
CA ASP A 621 26.78 -8.57 -0.04
C ASP A 621 26.02 -9.14 1.18
N ASN A 622 24.84 -9.73 0.97
CA ASN A 622 24.08 -10.38 2.04
C ASN A 622 24.70 -11.71 2.49
N ARG A 623 25.40 -12.44 1.60
CA ARG A 623 26.21 -13.61 2.00
C ARG A 623 27.40 -13.24 2.88
N LEU A 624 28.01 -12.07 2.63
CA LEU A 624 29.05 -11.48 3.49
C LEU A 624 28.47 -10.92 4.81
N ALA A 625 27.17 -10.59 4.85
CA ALA A 625 26.44 -10.24 6.07
C ALA A 625 25.85 -11.45 6.82
N ALA A 626 25.84 -12.64 6.23
CA ALA A 626 25.67 -13.95 6.86
C ALA A 626 27.00 -14.54 7.41
N LEU A 627 28.11 -13.89 7.06
CA LEU A 627 29.44 -14.07 7.61
C LEU A 627 29.68 -13.57 9.07
N PRO A 628 28.74 -13.05 9.91
CA PRO A 628 29.00 -12.70 11.31
C PRO A 628 29.47 -13.89 12.13
N PHE A 629 29.13 -15.11 11.72
CA PHE A 629 29.68 -16.33 12.30
C PHE A 629 31.19 -16.48 12.06
N PHE A 630 31.70 -16.08 10.88
CA PHE A 630 33.13 -16.13 10.53
C PHE A 630 33.90 -14.82 10.83
N LEU A 631 33.24 -13.66 10.80
CA LEU A 631 33.82 -12.34 11.11
C LEU A 631 33.88 -12.04 12.62
N SER A 632 33.18 -12.82 13.46
CA SER A 632 33.44 -12.81 14.91
C SER A 632 34.89 -13.22 15.24
N LEU A 633 35.60 -13.86 14.30
CA LEU A 633 36.94 -14.41 14.47
C LEU A 633 38.05 -13.81 13.60
N ASN A 634 37.80 -12.86 12.67
CA ASN A 634 38.87 -12.39 11.77
C ASN A 634 39.24 -10.90 11.84
N PHE A 635 40.55 -10.66 11.89
CA PHE A 635 41.24 -9.39 12.07
C PHE A 635 41.30 -8.59 10.77
N GLY A 636 41.12 -7.27 10.84
CA GLY A 636 41.37 -6.40 9.69
C GLY A 636 41.24 -4.92 10.03
N ASN A 637 42.35 -4.19 9.96
CA ASN A 637 42.47 -2.75 10.20
C ASN A 637 41.88 -1.95 9.04
N ALA A 638 40.84 -1.17 9.31
CA ALA A 638 40.32 -0.18 8.37
C ALA A 638 40.84 1.23 8.75
N PRO A 639 41.20 2.09 7.78
CA PRO A 639 41.96 3.33 8.02
C PRO A 639 41.07 4.51 8.47
N GLY A 640 41.71 5.51 9.08
CA GLY A 640 41.11 6.61 9.86
C GLY A 640 40.16 7.61 9.15
N GLY A 641 39.77 7.39 7.89
CA GLY A 641 38.83 8.26 7.18
C GLY A 641 37.36 8.10 7.59
N GLN A 642 36.97 6.96 8.16
CA GLN A 642 35.59 6.66 8.59
C GLN A 642 35.16 7.36 9.89
N MET A 643 36.07 8.04 10.59
CA MET A 643 35.81 8.59 11.92
C MET A 643 35.01 9.90 11.88
N ARG A 644 35.09 10.67 10.79
CA ARG A 644 34.40 11.98 10.62
C ARG A 644 32.93 11.85 10.18
N GLU A 645 32.59 10.74 9.51
CA GLU A 645 31.21 10.34 9.17
C GLU A 645 30.42 9.88 10.41
N LEU A 646 31.12 9.50 11.48
CA LEU A 646 30.55 9.01 12.73
C LEU A 646 29.89 10.15 13.54
N ASP A 647 30.45 11.37 13.51
CA ASP A 647 29.96 12.54 14.24
C ASP A 647 28.62 13.06 13.70
N ARG A 648 28.40 12.99 12.38
CA ARG A 648 27.13 13.39 11.77
C ARG A 648 26.00 12.39 12.06
N ARG A 649 26.33 11.13 12.39
CA ARG A 649 25.38 10.12 12.91
C ARG A 649 25.05 10.33 14.39
N PHE A 650 25.86 11.08 15.16
CA PHE A 650 25.57 11.35 16.57
C PHE A 650 24.38 12.30 16.76
N THR A 651 24.17 13.28 15.89
CA THR A 651 23.01 14.19 15.92
C THR A 651 21.71 13.51 15.49
N LEU A 652 21.76 12.50 14.61
CA LEU A 652 20.60 11.64 14.29
C LEU A 652 20.21 10.71 15.46
N ARG A 653 21.18 10.32 16.29
CA ARG A 653 20.93 9.46 17.48
C ARG A 653 20.06 10.16 18.51
N THR A 654 20.24 11.46 18.78
CA THR A 654 19.46 12.20 19.79
C THR A 654 17.98 12.30 19.41
N ALA A 655 17.65 12.63 18.16
CA ALA A 655 16.25 12.65 17.70
C ALA A 655 15.61 11.25 17.76
N SER A 656 16.38 10.22 17.41
CA SER A 656 15.91 8.83 17.42
C SER A 656 15.68 8.29 18.83
N TYR A 657 16.48 8.70 19.83
CA TYR A 657 16.23 8.35 21.23
C TYR A 657 14.97 9.00 21.77
N VAL A 658 14.66 10.24 21.38
CA VAL A 658 13.41 10.90 21.77
C VAL A 658 12.21 10.22 21.11
N ILE A 659 12.28 9.95 19.81
CA ILE A 659 11.19 9.31 19.05
C ILE A 659 10.91 7.88 19.57
N CYS A 660 11.96 7.10 19.85
CA CYS A 660 11.82 5.74 20.39
C CYS A 660 11.49 5.71 21.89
N GLY A 661 11.91 6.73 22.65
CA GLY A 661 11.71 6.82 24.10
C GLY A 661 10.29 7.19 24.52
N ILE A 662 9.58 8.00 23.71
CA ILE A 662 8.21 8.44 24.01
C ILE A 662 7.23 7.23 24.11
N PRO A 663 7.14 6.32 23.12
CA PRO A 663 6.26 5.15 23.21
C PRO A 663 6.60 4.23 24.39
N LEU A 664 7.89 4.03 24.68
CA LEU A 664 8.34 3.25 25.84
C LEU A 664 7.92 3.91 27.16
N GLY A 665 8.05 5.24 27.26
CA GLY A 665 7.62 6.00 28.43
C GLY A 665 6.10 5.93 28.64
N ILE A 666 5.30 6.08 27.57
CA ILE A 666 3.84 5.93 27.63
C ILE A 666 3.46 4.53 28.10
N SER A 667 4.07 3.49 27.53
CA SER A 667 3.88 2.09 27.94
C SER A 667 4.20 1.88 29.42
N ALA A 668 5.30 2.47 29.92
CA ALA A 668 5.68 2.36 31.33
C ALA A 668 4.65 3.05 32.25
N LEU A 669 4.19 4.26 31.89
CA LEU A 669 3.20 5.01 32.67
C LEU A 669 1.84 4.30 32.70
N LEU A 670 1.38 3.76 31.57
CA LEU A 670 0.14 2.98 31.51
C LEU A 670 0.24 1.70 32.33
N GLY A 671 1.37 0.99 32.25
CA GLY A 671 1.58 -0.24 33.01
C GLY A 671 1.64 0.00 34.50
N LEU A 672 2.31 1.08 34.93
CA LEU A 672 2.33 1.50 36.34
C LEU A 672 0.93 1.91 36.82
N SER A 673 0.18 2.64 35.99
CA SER A 673 -1.20 3.03 36.28
C SER A 673 -2.10 1.80 36.43
N PHE A 674 -1.90 0.76 35.62
CA PHE A 674 -2.59 -0.52 35.77
C PHE A 674 -2.22 -1.22 37.08
N LEU A 675 -0.93 -1.28 37.45
CA LEU A 675 -0.49 -1.90 38.70
C LEU A 675 -1.09 -1.23 39.95
N ILE A 676 -1.33 0.09 39.89
CA ILE A 676 -1.96 0.87 40.96
C ILE A 676 -3.50 0.70 40.96
N SER A 677 -4.15 0.96 39.82
CA SER A 677 -5.61 1.05 39.72
C SER A 677 -6.33 -0.27 39.49
N ARG A 678 -5.62 -1.30 38.97
CA ARG A 678 -6.16 -2.60 38.57
C ARG A 678 -7.22 -2.56 37.46
N ILE A 679 -7.31 -1.45 36.72
CA ILE A 679 -8.24 -1.28 35.60
C ILE A 679 -7.70 -2.02 34.36
N ILE A 680 -8.41 -3.05 33.89
CA ILE A 680 -7.99 -3.90 32.75
C ILE A 680 -7.78 -3.11 31.45
N ALA A 681 -8.56 -2.04 31.22
CA ALA A 681 -8.39 -1.19 30.05
C ALA A 681 -6.99 -0.56 29.99
N LEU A 682 -6.38 -0.24 31.14
CA LEU A 682 -5.01 0.27 31.20
C LEU A 682 -3.98 -0.82 30.89
N TYR A 683 -4.24 -2.08 31.23
CA TYR A 683 -3.40 -3.19 30.81
C TYR A 683 -3.47 -3.41 29.30
N ALA A 684 -4.68 -3.40 28.72
CA ALA A 684 -4.84 -3.48 27.26
C ALA A 684 -4.11 -2.33 26.55
N ALA A 685 -4.24 -1.10 27.06
CA ALA A 685 -3.49 0.05 26.55
C ALA A 685 -1.97 -0.10 26.71
N THR A 686 -1.50 -0.69 27.82
CA THR A 686 -0.08 -1.01 28.03
C THR A 686 0.42 -2.00 26.99
N PHE A 687 -0.34 -3.06 26.73
CA PHE A 687 -0.02 -4.09 25.73
C PHE A 687 0.03 -3.53 24.30
N VAL A 688 -0.87 -2.60 23.97
CA VAL A 688 -0.82 -1.89 22.69
C VAL A 688 0.42 -0.99 22.62
N ALA A 689 0.66 -0.18 23.67
CA ALA A 689 1.78 0.75 23.70
C ALA A 689 3.14 0.04 23.65
N THR A 690 3.30 -1.13 24.28
CA THR A 690 4.53 -1.93 24.19
C THR A 690 4.81 -2.44 22.79
N LEU A 691 3.80 -2.97 22.09
CA LEU A 691 3.95 -3.48 20.73
C LEU A 691 4.23 -2.35 19.73
N VAL A 692 3.55 -1.21 19.87
CA VAL A 692 3.83 0.00 19.09
C VAL A 692 5.26 0.47 19.34
N ALA A 693 5.70 0.49 20.60
CA ALA A 693 7.08 0.85 20.93
C ALA A 693 8.08 -0.12 20.28
N ALA A 694 7.87 -1.43 20.40
CA ALA A 694 8.73 -2.44 19.77
C ALA A 694 8.83 -2.24 18.25
N TYR A 695 7.70 -2.02 17.58
CA TYR A 695 7.65 -1.79 16.13
C TYR A 695 8.32 -0.48 15.72
N MET A 696 8.07 0.63 16.45
CA MET A 696 8.71 1.92 16.19
C MET A 696 10.23 1.81 16.32
N VAL A 697 10.75 1.15 17.35
CA VAL A 697 12.20 0.99 17.45
C VAL A 697 12.74 0.06 16.38
N HIS A 698 12.04 -1.02 16.02
CA HIS A 698 12.42 -1.85 14.88
C HIS A 698 12.54 -1.02 13.59
N TYR A 699 11.55 -0.17 13.30
CA TYR A 699 11.50 0.72 12.15
C TYR A 699 12.69 1.69 12.10
N TYR A 700 12.92 2.44 13.19
CA TYR A 700 13.97 3.47 13.21
C TYR A 700 15.38 2.87 13.33
N SER A 701 15.56 1.76 14.06
CA SER A 701 16.87 1.14 14.24
C SER A 701 17.42 0.47 12.96
N ASP A 702 16.58 0.19 11.97
CA ASP A 702 16.98 -0.27 10.64
C ASP A 702 17.65 0.82 9.81
N ALA A 703 17.27 2.07 10.01
CA ALA A 703 17.88 3.20 9.32
C ALA A 703 19.20 3.69 9.95
N LEU A 704 19.51 3.33 11.22
CA LEU A 704 20.44 4.10 12.06
C LEU A 704 21.77 3.46 12.44
N SER A 705 21.98 2.15 12.28
CA SER A 705 23.05 1.44 13.03
C SER A 705 23.93 0.51 12.20
N ASN A 706 25.20 0.38 12.63
CA ASN A 706 26.07 -0.72 12.19
C ASN A 706 25.41 -2.05 12.58
N SER A 707 25.42 -3.04 11.68
CA SER A 707 24.63 -4.29 11.78
C SER A 707 24.62 -4.93 13.17
N LEU A 708 25.77 -5.00 13.86
CA LEU A 708 25.89 -5.64 15.17
C LEU A 708 25.26 -4.83 16.33
N SER A 709 25.51 -3.51 16.39
CA SER A 709 24.96 -2.66 17.46
C SER A 709 23.45 -2.46 17.32
N GLY A 710 22.95 -2.44 16.08
CA GLY A 710 21.52 -2.43 15.78
C GLY A 710 20.81 -3.69 16.21
N SER A 711 21.37 -4.85 15.83
CA SER A 711 20.80 -6.15 16.16
C SER A 711 20.72 -6.36 17.68
N LEU A 712 21.77 -5.99 18.42
CA LEU A 712 21.77 -6.07 19.88
C LEU A 712 20.69 -5.17 20.50
N LEU A 713 20.54 -3.93 20.02
CA LEU A 713 19.52 -3.00 20.50
C LEU A 713 18.09 -3.48 20.24
N ARG A 714 17.82 -4.01 19.03
CA ARG A 714 16.51 -4.58 18.68
C ARG A 714 16.16 -5.74 19.58
N PHE A 715 17.12 -6.64 19.82
CA PHE A 715 16.93 -7.80 20.69
C PHE A 715 16.62 -7.37 22.13
N THR A 716 17.43 -6.49 22.73
CA THR A 716 17.23 -6.11 24.13
C THR A 716 15.93 -5.33 24.34
N LEU A 717 15.50 -4.53 23.37
CA LEU A 717 14.21 -3.86 23.41
C LEU A 717 13.03 -4.80 23.23
N TRP A 718 13.16 -5.80 22.37
CA TRP A 718 12.12 -6.83 22.23
C TRP A 718 11.95 -7.59 23.56
N MET A 719 13.05 -8.03 24.17
CA MET A 719 13.03 -8.63 25.51
C MET A 719 12.45 -7.68 26.56
N LEU A 720 12.76 -6.38 26.47
CA LEU A 720 12.22 -5.36 27.36
C LEU A 720 10.70 -5.29 27.30
N THR A 721 10.15 -5.21 26.08
CA THR A 721 8.70 -5.11 25.87
C THR A 721 7.96 -6.39 26.29
N LEU A 722 8.53 -7.56 26.03
CA LEU A 722 7.98 -8.86 26.43
C LEU A 722 7.94 -9.00 27.95
N VAL A 723 9.06 -8.73 28.62
CA VAL A 723 9.16 -8.81 30.08
C VAL A 723 8.24 -7.78 30.73
N TRP A 724 8.10 -6.57 30.16
CA TRP A 724 7.17 -5.58 30.69
C TRP A 724 5.71 -6.03 30.63
N CYS A 725 5.28 -6.64 29.51
CA CYS A 725 3.93 -7.23 29.41
C CYS A 725 3.74 -8.37 30.42
N TYR A 726 4.73 -9.24 30.58
CA TYR A 726 4.68 -10.34 31.55
C TYR A 726 4.58 -9.82 32.99
N VAL A 727 5.45 -8.89 33.39
CA VAL A 727 5.50 -8.34 34.76
C VAL A 727 4.21 -7.61 35.10
N THR A 728 3.72 -6.75 34.20
CA THR A 728 2.47 -6.02 34.42
C THR A 728 1.28 -6.95 34.53
N PHE A 729 1.17 -7.99 33.68
CA PHE A 729 0.11 -8.98 33.78
C PHE A 729 0.20 -9.81 35.07
N ALA A 730 1.37 -10.38 35.36
CA ALA A 730 1.60 -11.28 36.49
C ALA A 730 1.33 -10.58 37.83
N LEU A 731 1.90 -9.38 38.02
CA LEU A 731 1.74 -8.61 39.26
C LEU A 731 0.39 -7.88 39.32
N GLY A 732 -0.16 -7.50 38.16
CA GLY A 732 -1.40 -6.73 38.05
C GLY A 732 -2.67 -7.54 38.33
N LEU A 733 -2.68 -8.83 37.99
CA LEU A 733 -3.86 -9.68 38.20
C LEU A 733 -3.75 -10.62 39.42
N GLN A 734 -2.56 -10.79 39.99
CA GLN A 734 -2.41 -11.51 41.26
C GLN A 734 -2.43 -10.56 42.45
N ASN A 735 -3.40 -10.78 43.33
CA ASN A 735 -3.57 -10.04 44.57
C ASN A 735 -2.57 -10.55 45.63
N ASN A 736 -1.29 -10.17 45.51
CA ASN A 736 -0.18 -10.47 46.44
C ASN A 736 0.18 -11.95 46.69
N SER A 737 -0.32 -12.91 45.91
CA SER A 737 0.16 -14.30 46.00
C SER A 737 1.61 -14.38 45.53
N GLN A 738 2.54 -14.80 46.40
CA GLN A 738 3.99 -14.82 46.14
C GLN A 738 4.45 -15.69 44.94
N ARG A 739 3.52 -16.40 44.28
CA ARG A 739 3.83 -17.42 43.28
C ARG A 739 4.65 -16.85 42.12
N PHE A 740 4.16 -15.81 41.43
CA PHE A 740 4.83 -15.22 40.24
C PHE A 740 5.75 -14.04 40.56
N GLY A 741 5.82 -13.61 41.83
CA GLY A 741 6.66 -12.47 42.24
C GLY A 741 8.15 -12.74 41.99
N VAL A 742 8.64 -13.93 42.31
CA VAL A 742 10.05 -14.30 42.15
C VAL A 742 10.46 -14.30 40.67
N SER A 743 9.68 -14.93 39.79
CA SER A 743 9.98 -14.96 38.36
C SER A 743 9.90 -13.57 37.72
N ALA A 744 8.94 -12.74 38.13
CA ALA A 744 8.84 -11.35 37.69
C ALA A 744 10.07 -10.51 38.10
N ILE A 745 10.53 -10.64 39.34
CA ILE A 745 11.73 -9.93 39.84
C ILE A 745 12.98 -10.37 39.07
N VAL A 746 13.19 -11.69 38.91
CA VAL A 746 14.35 -12.21 38.16
C VAL A 746 14.32 -11.75 36.71
N ALA A 747 13.16 -11.80 36.05
CA ALA A 747 13.01 -11.31 34.68
C ALA A 747 13.30 -9.81 34.58
N LEU A 748 12.84 -9.00 35.53
CA LEU A 748 13.11 -7.56 35.58
C LEU A 748 14.61 -7.26 35.75
N VAL A 749 15.29 -7.94 36.69
CA VAL A 749 16.74 -7.77 36.93
C VAL A 749 17.55 -8.14 35.69
N LEU A 750 17.25 -9.28 35.07
CA LEU A 750 17.91 -9.75 33.86
C LEU A 750 17.70 -8.78 32.68
N ASN A 751 16.51 -8.21 32.58
CA ASN A 751 16.17 -7.24 31.56
C ASN A 751 16.86 -5.88 31.77
N VAL A 752 16.93 -5.38 33.02
CA VAL A 752 17.73 -4.19 33.37
C VAL A 752 19.19 -4.41 33.00
N PHE A 753 19.74 -5.59 33.29
CA PHE A 753 21.10 -5.95 32.88
C PHE A 753 21.28 -5.86 31.35
N PHE A 754 20.35 -6.40 30.55
CA PHE A 754 20.40 -6.30 29.09
C PHE A 754 20.27 -4.86 28.55
N VAL A 755 19.41 -4.04 29.16
CA VAL A 755 19.29 -2.62 28.79
C VAL A 755 20.58 -1.86 29.08
N LEU A 756 21.17 -2.05 30.26
CA LEU A 756 22.46 -1.45 30.63
C LEU A 756 23.59 -1.91 29.69
N LEU A 757 23.59 -3.18 29.31
CA LEU A 757 24.51 -3.76 28.33
C LEU A 757 24.35 -3.08 26.95
N ALA A 758 23.12 -2.91 26.47
CA ALA A 758 22.82 -2.26 25.20
C ALA A 758 23.20 -0.76 25.19
N ILE A 759 22.88 0.00 26.25
CA ILE A 759 23.28 1.40 26.39
C ILE A 759 24.81 1.54 26.42
N SER A 760 25.49 0.64 27.15
CA SER A 760 26.95 0.62 27.21
C SER A 760 27.58 0.32 25.85
N CYS A 761 26.94 -0.53 25.05
CA CYS A 761 27.35 -0.85 23.69
C CYS A 761 27.15 0.31 22.70
N LEU A 762 26.06 1.07 22.82
CA LEU A 762 25.77 2.24 21.98
C LEU A 762 26.78 3.38 22.13
N ARG A 763 27.37 3.51 23.34
CA ARG A 763 28.37 4.53 23.67
C ARG A 763 29.80 4.17 23.20
N ARG A 764 30.04 2.94 22.72
CA ARG A 764 31.38 2.46 22.35
C ARG A 764 31.51 2.26 20.83
N PRO A 765 32.72 2.45 20.26
CA PRO A 765 32.95 2.16 18.85
C PRO A 765 32.72 0.67 18.54
N GLY A 766 32.25 0.35 17.33
CA GLY A 766 31.84 -1.00 16.91
C GLY A 766 32.94 -2.09 16.98
N ARG A 767 34.19 -1.70 17.24
CA ARG A 767 35.34 -2.59 17.48
C ARG A 767 35.54 -2.99 18.94
N SER A 768 34.69 -2.53 19.87
CA SER A 768 34.89 -2.80 21.28
C SER A 768 34.74 -4.30 21.63
N ARG A 769 35.69 -4.84 22.40
CA ARG A 769 35.60 -6.21 22.95
C ARG A 769 34.32 -6.43 23.77
N LEU A 770 33.84 -5.36 24.42
CA LEU A 770 32.61 -5.36 25.20
C LEU A 770 31.38 -5.65 24.35
N LEU A 771 31.26 -5.06 23.14
CA LEU A 771 30.13 -5.32 22.24
C LEU A 771 30.07 -6.79 21.80
N ARG A 772 31.24 -7.40 21.57
CA ARG A 772 31.34 -8.83 21.21
C ARG A 772 30.99 -9.74 22.38
N LEU A 773 31.53 -9.46 23.56
CA LEU A 773 31.19 -10.20 24.78
C LEU A 773 29.69 -10.09 25.07
N SER A 774 29.11 -8.90 24.92
CA SER A 774 27.69 -8.62 25.11
C SER A 774 26.81 -9.46 24.18
N TYR A 775 27.18 -9.52 22.90
CA TYR A 775 26.50 -10.37 21.92
C TYR A 775 26.61 -11.87 22.26
N MET A 776 27.80 -12.33 22.66
CA MET A 776 28.01 -13.73 23.07
C MET A 776 27.18 -14.09 24.31
N VAL A 777 27.09 -13.19 25.30
CA VAL A 777 26.25 -13.39 26.49
C VAL A 777 24.77 -13.49 26.11
N VAL A 778 24.29 -12.64 25.22
CA VAL A 778 22.91 -12.69 24.71
C VAL A 778 22.63 -13.97 23.95
N MET A 779 23.53 -14.39 23.05
CA MET A 779 23.37 -15.64 22.32
C MET A 779 23.42 -16.86 23.25
N ALA A 780 24.32 -16.87 24.24
CA ALA A 780 24.38 -17.91 25.25
C ALA A 780 23.09 -17.96 26.09
N TYR A 781 22.48 -16.81 26.40
CA TYR A 781 21.18 -16.76 27.07
C TYR A 781 20.05 -17.36 26.22
N VAL A 782 19.98 -17.01 24.93
CA VAL A 782 18.95 -17.57 24.01
C VAL A 782 19.12 -19.08 23.86
N VAL A 783 20.35 -19.55 23.64
CA VAL A 783 20.66 -20.98 23.55
C VAL A 783 20.38 -21.70 24.86
N GLY A 784 20.71 -21.10 26.01
CA GLY A 784 20.41 -21.66 27.33
C GLY A 784 18.91 -21.78 27.59
N CYS A 785 18.14 -20.73 27.25
CA CYS A 785 16.67 -20.77 27.33
C CYS A 785 16.09 -21.83 26.39
N TRP A 786 16.62 -21.95 25.18
CA TRP A 786 16.20 -22.98 24.24
C TRP A 786 16.48 -24.41 24.74
N VAL A 787 17.70 -24.69 25.20
CA VAL A 787 18.06 -26.01 25.77
C VAL A 787 17.17 -26.34 26.96
N SER A 788 16.76 -25.33 27.73
CA SER A 788 15.85 -25.51 28.87
C SER A 788 14.40 -25.87 28.48
N VAL A 789 14.00 -25.72 27.21
CA VAL A 789 12.67 -26.14 26.71
C VAL A 789 12.47 -27.65 26.89
N PHE A 790 13.50 -28.46 26.58
CA PHE A 790 13.43 -29.93 26.66
C PHE A 790 13.13 -30.45 28.08
N PRO A 791 13.88 -30.06 29.14
CA PRO A 791 13.62 -30.54 30.49
C PRO A 791 12.42 -29.86 31.18
N LEU A 792 12.06 -28.63 30.81
CA LEU A 792 11.03 -27.87 31.54
C LEU A 792 9.62 -28.04 30.96
N LEU A 793 9.47 -28.07 29.63
CA LEU A 793 8.17 -28.17 28.98
C LEU A 793 7.88 -29.61 28.59
N ASP A 794 8.40 -30.03 27.45
CA ASP A 794 8.25 -31.36 26.89
C ASP A 794 9.15 -31.50 25.63
N TRP A 795 9.44 -32.74 25.24
CA TRP A 795 10.19 -33.09 24.03
C TRP A 795 9.51 -32.56 22.76
N SER A 796 8.17 -32.57 22.72
CA SER A 796 7.37 -32.11 21.58
C SER A 796 7.64 -30.63 21.24
N MET A 797 7.57 -29.75 22.25
CA MET A 797 7.89 -28.33 22.11
C MET A 797 9.37 -28.09 21.80
N GLY A 798 10.27 -28.89 22.38
CA GLY A 798 11.70 -28.85 22.09
C GLY A 798 12.01 -29.12 20.62
N LEU A 799 11.41 -30.17 20.03
CA LEU A 799 11.53 -30.49 18.61
C LEU A 799 10.96 -29.39 17.70
N PHE A 800 9.79 -28.86 18.03
CA PHE A 800 9.18 -27.74 17.29
C PHE A 800 10.11 -26.53 17.26
N CYS A 801 10.66 -26.15 18.42
CA CYS A 801 11.60 -25.03 18.51
C CYS A 801 12.90 -25.32 17.75
N LEU A 802 13.42 -26.56 17.80
CA LEU A 802 14.61 -26.97 17.04
C LEU A 802 14.38 -26.85 15.53
N ALA A 803 13.24 -27.31 15.02
CA ALA A 803 12.90 -27.22 13.61
C ALA A 803 12.83 -25.77 13.12
N ILE A 804 12.14 -24.91 13.89
CA ILE A 804 12.07 -23.47 13.60
C ILE A 804 13.44 -22.81 13.67
N MET A 805 14.26 -23.17 14.66
CA MET A 805 15.61 -22.61 14.82
C MET A 805 16.50 -23.00 13.65
N ILE A 806 16.50 -24.28 13.23
CA ILE A 806 17.23 -24.74 12.04
C ILE A 806 16.76 -23.93 10.83
N HIS A 807 15.45 -23.79 10.63
CA HIS A 807 14.92 -23.01 9.50
C HIS A 807 15.35 -21.54 9.56
N ASN A 808 15.32 -20.90 10.74
CA ASN A 808 15.81 -19.52 10.95
C ASN A 808 17.30 -19.40 10.63
N VAL A 809 18.14 -20.32 11.11
CA VAL A 809 19.58 -20.33 10.88
C VAL A 809 19.89 -20.54 9.40
N LEU A 810 19.23 -21.49 8.74
CA LEU A 810 19.37 -21.70 7.29
C LEU A 810 18.97 -20.47 6.49
N ASN A 811 17.86 -19.82 6.85
CA ASN A 811 17.44 -18.59 6.21
C ASN A 811 18.45 -17.46 6.45
N ILE A 812 18.99 -17.29 7.66
CA ILE A 812 20.01 -16.27 7.93
C ILE A 812 21.30 -16.52 7.12
N ILE A 813 21.70 -17.78 6.95
CA ILE A 813 22.96 -18.13 6.28
C ILE A 813 22.85 -18.08 4.75
N PHE A 814 21.74 -18.57 4.20
CA PHE A 814 21.62 -18.87 2.77
C PHE A 814 20.58 -18.02 2.02
N ALA A 815 19.79 -17.19 2.70
CA ALA A 815 18.74 -16.42 2.04
C ALA A 815 19.28 -15.49 0.94
N PRO A 816 18.68 -15.50 -0.25
CA PRO A 816 19.05 -14.60 -1.35
C PRO A 816 18.50 -13.18 -1.18
N ARG A 817 17.53 -12.96 -0.28
CA ARG A 817 16.84 -11.68 -0.02
C ARG A 817 16.76 -11.40 1.49
N ASN A 818 16.44 -10.16 1.85
CA ASN A 818 16.21 -9.76 3.25
C ASN A 818 15.18 -10.68 3.92
N LEU A 819 15.49 -11.14 5.14
CA LEU A 819 14.65 -12.08 5.90
C LEU A 819 13.27 -11.49 6.22
N THR A 820 13.22 -10.22 6.62
CA THR A 820 12.01 -9.51 7.04
C THR A 820 11.88 -8.15 6.35
N SER A 821 10.67 -7.80 5.92
CA SER A 821 10.31 -6.47 5.42
C SER A 821 9.53 -5.71 6.49
N ILE A 822 9.81 -4.40 6.59
CA ILE A 822 9.12 -3.49 7.52
C ILE A 822 7.61 -3.46 7.25
N ASN A 823 7.21 -3.39 5.97
CA ASN A 823 5.79 -3.32 5.59
C ASN A 823 5.04 -4.60 5.98
N ALA A 824 5.73 -5.74 5.93
CA ALA A 824 5.15 -7.03 6.27
C ALA A 824 5.11 -7.28 7.78
N SER A 825 6.13 -6.82 8.53
CA SER A 825 6.13 -6.94 9.99
C SER A 825 5.03 -6.12 10.66
N PHE A 826 4.58 -5.04 10.01
CA PHE A 826 3.39 -4.29 10.43
C PHE A 826 2.14 -5.18 10.55
N PHE A 827 1.83 -6.00 9.54
CA PHE A 827 0.66 -6.87 9.56
C PHE A 827 0.70 -7.87 10.71
N LEU A 828 1.87 -8.48 10.97
CA LEU A 828 2.06 -9.39 12.10
C LEU A 828 1.84 -8.67 13.43
N VAL A 829 2.45 -7.49 13.63
CA VAL A 829 2.33 -6.73 14.88
C VAL A 829 0.88 -6.32 15.12
N VAL A 830 0.17 -5.88 14.09
CA VAL A 830 -1.27 -5.54 14.19
C VAL A 830 -2.10 -6.78 14.55
N ALA A 831 -1.85 -7.94 13.93
CA ALA A 831 -2.56 -9.17 14.24
C ALA A 831 -2.31 -9.61 15.70
N VAL A 832 -1.06 -9.60 16.18
CA VAL A 832 -0.70 -9.90 17.58
C VAL A 832 -1.37 -8.93 18.55
N MET A 833 -1.38 -7.63 18.21
CA MET A 833 -2.00 -6.60 19.03
C MET A 833 -3.51 -6.83 19.18
N LEU A 834 -4.22 -6.97 18.06
CA LEU A 834 -5.68 -7.15 18.05
C LEU A 834 -6.08 -8.46 18.75
N LEU A 835 -5.38 -9.56 18.47
CA LEU A 835 -5.68 -10.85 19.09
C LEU A 835 -5.39 -10.84 20.59
N GLY A 836 -4.24 -10.29 21.00
CA GLY A 836 -3.88 -10.18 22.42
C GLY A 836 -4.86 -9.32 23.21
N VAL A 837 -5.24 -8.15 22.68
CA VAL A 837 -6.26 -7.29 23.30
C VAL A 837 -7.61 -8.01 23.38
N SER A 838 -8.00 -8.73 22.32
CA SER A 838 -9.24 -9.51 22.30
C SER A 838 -9.24 -10.56 23.41
N CYS A 839 -8.20 -11.39 23.53
CA CYS A 839 -8.10 -12.40 24.59
C CYS A 839 -8.16 -11.79 26.00
N VAL A 840 -7.53 -10.64 26.21
CA VAL A 840 -7.55 -9.94 27.50
C VAL A 840 -8.94 -9.41 27.84
N LEU A 841 -9.58 -8.69 26.91
CA LEU A 841 -10.89 -8.08 27.14
C LEU A 841 -12.00 -9.14 27.26
N LEU A 842 -12.01 -10.12 26.36
CA LEU A 842 -12.99 -11.21 26.38
C LEU A 842 -12.79 -12.12 27.59
N GLY A 843 -11.54 -12.43 27.94
CA GLY A 843 -11.22 -13.17 29.16
C GLY A 843 -11.70 -12.43 30.41
N TRP A 844 -11.53 -11.11 30.46
CA TRP A 844 -12.06 -10.27 31.55
C TRP A 844 -13.60 -10.27 31.58
N TYR A 845 -14.26 -10.05 30.45
CA TYR A 845 -15.72 -10.04 30.35
C TYR A 845 -16.34 -11.41 30.65
N GLY A 846 -15.62 -12.50 30.41
CA GLY A 846 -16.05 -13.85 30.73
C GLY A 846 -15.73 -14.29 32.16
N THR A 847 -15.26 -13.40 33.04
CA THR A 847 -15.14 -13.67 34.48
C THR A 847 -16.50 -13.62 35.17
N THR A 848 -16.65 -14.38 36.26
CA THR A 848 -17.80 -14.19 37.14
C THR A 848 -17.59 -12.94 38.00
N LEU A 849 -18.32 -11.88 37.66
CA LEU A 849 -18.32 -10.63 38.40
C LEU A 849 -18.85 -10.86 39.81
N MET A 850 -18.06 -10.40 40.79
CA MET A 850 -18.35 -10.56 42.20
C MET A 850 -19.18 -9.39 42.73
N THR A 851 -20.37 -9.66 43.27
CA THR A 851 -21.23 -8.66 43.91
C THR A 851 -20.98 -8.62 45.42
N THR A 852 -20.88 -7.41 46.00
CA THR A 852 -20.70 -7.23 47.45
C THR A 852 -22.02 -6.95 48.17
N THR A 853 -23.01 -6.44 47.45
CA THR A 853 -24.35 -6.14 47.97
C THR A 853 -25.36 -7.17 47.47
N PRO A 854 -26.37 -7.52 48.28
CA PRO A 854 -27.50 -8.34 47.84
C PRO A 854 -28.17 -7.75 46.59
N GLN A 855 -28.51 -8.61 45.63
CA GLN A 855 -29.20 -8.25 44.39
C GLN A 855 -30.69 -8.54 44.43
N SER A 856 -31.15 -9.29 45.42
CA SER A 856 -32.55 -9.57 45.68
C SER A 856 -33.24 -8.42 46.43
N LEU A 857 -34.54 -8.28 46.18
CA LEU A 857 -35.45 -7.51 47.03
C LEU A 857 -36.39 -8.49 47.77
N ALA A 858 -37.01 -8.01 48.85
CA ALA A 858 -38.04 -8.79 49.54
C ALA A 858 -39.14 -9.23 48.54
N PRO A 859 -39.62 -10.50 48.63
CA PRO A 859 -40.64 -11.01 47.72
C PRO A 859 -41.88 -10.12 47.70
N GLY A 860 -42.36 -9.79 46.51
CA GLY A 860 -43.65 -9.13 46.33
C GLY A 860 -44.81 -10.12 46.39
N PRO A 861 -46.07 -9.63 46.40
CA PRO A 861 -47.20 -10.51 46.14
C PRO A 861 -47.02 -11.21 44.78
N PRO A 862 -47.37 -12.50 44.67
CA PRO A 862 -47.26 -13.24 43.43
C PRO A 862 -48.03 -12.51 42.33
N SER A 863 -47.39 -12.33 41.17
CA SER A 863 -48.02 -11.60 40.06
C SER A 863 -49.21 -12.42 39.52
N GLY A 864 -50.42 -11.83 39.62
CA GLY A 864 -51.70 -12.56 39.48
C GLY A 864 -52.13 -13.00 38.08
N ALA A 865 -51.24 -13.00 37.09
CA ALA A 865 -51.53 -13.52 35.75
C ALA A 865 -50.38 -14.41 35.28
N SER A 866 -50.50 -15.72 35.47
CA SER A 866 -49.60 -16.68 34.87
C SER A 866 -49.73 -16.57 33.35
N LEU A 867 -48.67 -16.10 32.68
CA LEU A 867 -48.61 -16.07 31.22
C LEU A 867 -48.87 -17.48 30.67
N SER A 868 -49.64 -17.57 29.59
CA SER A 868 -49.84 -18.84 28.91
C SER A 868 -48.53 -19.35 28.32
N HIS A 869 -48.42 -20.68 28.11
CA HIS A 869 -47.22 -21.29 27.54
C HIS A 869 -46.87 -20.71 26.16
N LEU A 870 -47.88 -20.35 25.36
CA LEU A 870 -47.70 -19.73 24.05
C LEU A 870 -47.18 -18.29 24.17
N GLU A 871 -47.68 -17.50 25.12
CA GLU A 871 -47.18 -16.15 25.39
C GLU A 871 -45.72 -16.17 25.89
N LEU A 872 -45.38 -17.13 26.75
CA LEU A 872 -43.99 -17.34 27.21
C LEU A 872 -43.08 -17.65 26.01
N TYR A 873 -43.49 -18.57 25.14
CA TYR A 873 -42.75 -18.95 23.95
C TYR A 873 -42.55 -17.77 22.99
N HIS A 874 -43.57 -16.92 22.79
CA HIS A 874 -43.48 -15.74 21.93
C HIS A 874 -42.58 -14.63 22.46
N ARG A 875 -42.38 -14.55 23.79
CA ARG A 875 -41.39 -13.63 24.37
C ARG A 875 -39.99 -14.17 24.15
N TYR A 876 -39.70 -15.32 24.74
CA TYR A 876 -38.49 -16.10 24.48
C TYR A 876 -38.82 -17.59 24.61
N PRO A 877 -38.50 -18.44 23.61
CA PRO A 877 -38.70 -19.89 23.69
C PRO A 877 -38.23 -20.54 24.99
N VAL A 878 -37.11 -20.06 25.56
CA VAL A 878 -36.57 -20.57 26.83
C VAL A 878 -37.48 -20.33 28.04
N CYS A 879 -38.38 -19.35 27.99
CA CYS A 879 -39.34 -19.08 29.07
C CYS A 879 -40.41 -20.15 29.20
N ALA A 880 -40.66 -20.91 28.12
CA ALA A 880 -41.60 -22.01 28.11
C ALA A 880 -40.97 -23.33 28.60
N LEU A 881 -39.65 -23.39 28.79
CA LEU A 881 -38.96 -24.59 29.27
C LEU A 881 -39.31 -24.89 30.73
N GLN A 882 -39.86 -26.08 30.95
CA GLN A 882 -40.06 -26.67 32.27
C GLN A 882 -39.02 -27.77 32.49
N LEU A 883 -38.34 -27.72 33.63
CA LEU A 883 -37.23 -28.58 34.01
C LEU A 883 -37.61 -29.37 35.28
N GLY A 884 -36.96 -30.51 35.49
CA GLY A 884 -37.25 -31.42 36.60
C GLY A 884 -38.48 -32.31 36.35
N GLN A 885 -38.61 -33.40 37.12
CA GLN A 885 -39.67 -34.39 36.90
C GLN A 885 -41.08 -33.85 37.18
N ASP A 886 -41.20 -32.93 38.14
CA ASP A 886 -42.46 -32.26 38.49
C ASP A 886 -42.70 -30.98 37.67
N SER A 887 -41.85 -30.67 36.69
CA SER A 887 -41.91 -29.44 35.89
C SER A 887 -41.89 -28.14 36.72
N SER A 888 -41.40 -28.21 37.96
CA SER A 888 -41.41 -27.08 38.89
C SER A 888 -40.29 -26.06 38.60
N LEU A 889 -39.23 -26.48 37.91
CA LEU A 889 -38.04 -25.65 37.68
C LEU A 889 -38.13 -24.91 36.35
N ARG A 890 -37.88 -23.60 36.36
CA ARG A 890 -37.88 -22.75 35.15
C ARG A 890 -36.47 -22.23 34.86
N VAL A 891 -36.24 -21.77 33.63
CA VAL A 891 -34.93 -21.18 33.23
C VAL A 891 -34.50 -20.01 34.13
N VAL A 892 -35.47 -19.26 34.65
CA VAL A 892 -35.27 -18.16 35.61
C VAL A 892 -34.61 -18.65 36.91
N ASP A 893 -35.01 -19.83 37.39
CA ASP A 893 -34.43 -20.41 38.60
C ASP A 893 -32.95 -20.75 38.39
N ILE A 894 -32.59 -21.31 37.23
CA ILE A 894 -31.21 -21.61 36.86
C ILE A 894 -30.37 -20.33 36.77
N ALA A 895 -30.92 -19.26 36.17
CA ALA A 895 -30.24 -17.98 36.04
C ALA A 895 -29.92 -17.36 37.42
N LEU A 896 -30.88 -17.41 38.37
CA LEU A 896 -30.72 -16.90 39.73
C LEU A 896 -29.77 -17.77 40.58
N LEU A 897 -29.85 -19.10 40.48
CA LEU A 897 -28.91 -20.02 41.13
C LEU A 897 -27.47 -19.76 40.69
N LYS A 898 -27.28 -19.47 39.40
CA LYS A 898 -25.98 -19.11 38.85
C LYS A 898 -25.49 -17.75 39.35
N GLU A 899 -26.36 -16.75 39.46
CA GLU A 899 -26.01 -15.42 40.01
C GLU A 899 -25.61 -15.46 41.48
N LEU A 900 -26.25 -16.31 42.30
CA LEU A 900 -25.92 -16.46 43.74
C LEU A 900 -24.46 -16.82 43.99
N VAL A 901 -23.88 -17.60 43.10
CA VAL A 901 -22.48 -18.03 43.19
C VAL A 901 -21.51 -16.86 42.92
N GLY A 902 -21.98 -15.79 42.27
CA GLY A 902 -21.29 -14.52 42.10
C GLY A 902 -21.27 -13.62 43.34
N ALA A 903 -21.97 -13.97 44.43
CA ALA A 903 -21.92 -13.17 45.66
C ALA A 903 -20.59 -13.38 46.41
N ARG A 904 -19.89 -12.26 46.66
CA ARG A 904 -18.57 -12.22 47.32
C ARG A 904 -18.64 -12.51 48.82
N THR A 905 -19.67 -12.00 49.49
CA THR A 905 -19.88 -12.16 50.93
C THR A 905 -20.92 -13.24 51.21
N SER A 906 -20.72 -13.99 52.31
CA SER A 906 -21.70 -15.00 52.72
C SER A 906 -23.04 -14.38 53.08
N GLU A 907 -23.03 -13.15 53.63
CA GLU A 907 -24.23 -12.38 53.98
C GLU A 907 -25.08 -12.06 52.75
N ALA A 908 -24.47 -11.49 51.69
CA ALA A 908 -25.19 -11.19 50.45
C ALA A 908 -25.76 -12.45 49.81
N ARG A 909 -24.97 -13.53 49.75
CA ARG A 909 -25.42 -14.83 49.23
C ARG A 909 -26.60 -15.39 50.01
N THR A 910 -26.53 -15.34 51.34
CA THR A 910 -27.58 -15.91 52.21
C THR A 910 -28.88 -15.13 52.08
N LEU A 911 -28.79 -13.79 52.00
CA LEU A 911 -29.96 -12.96 51.81
C LEU A 911 -30.61 -13.19 50.44
N ASP A 912 -29.81 -13.19 49.36
CA ASP A 912 -30.29 -13.46 48.01
C ASP A 912 -30.89 -14.87 47.90
N PHE A 913 -30.26 -15.86 48.51
CA PHE A 913 -30.77 -17.24 48.54
C PHE A 913 -32.11 -17.33 49.29
N SER A 914 -32.21 -16.70 50.47
CA SER A 914 -33.44 -16.68 51.26
C SER A 914 -34.58 -15.98 50.52
N ASN A 915 -34.32 -14.83 49.91
CA ASN A 915 -35.34 -14.05 49.20
C ASN A 915 -35.82 -14.74 47.92
N TRP A 916 -34.94 -15.39 47.17
CA TRP A 916 -35.31 -16.04 45.91
C TRP A 916 -35.76 -17.49 46.03
N PHE A 917 -35.33 -18.22 47.07
CA PHE A 917 -35.56 -19.66 47.18
C PHE A 917 -36.03 -20.15 48.55
N GLY A 918 -36.21 -19.27 49.54
CA GLY A 918 -36.55 -19.65 50.92
C GLY A 918 -37.84 -20.48 51.07
N THR A 919 -38.79 -20.35 50.13
CA THR A 919 -40.05 -21.10 50.11
C THR A 919 -40.03 -22.36 49.23
N ARG A 920 -38.95 -22.59 48.48
CA ARG A 920 -38.88 -23.62 47.42
C ARG A 920 -38.25 -24.94 47.84
N GLY A 921 -37.81 -25.08 49.10
CA GLY A 921 -37.19 -26.32 49.59
C GLY A 921 -35.86 -26.69 48.91
N ILE A 922 -35.20 -25.74 48.25
CA ILE A 922 -33.87 -25.94 47.65
C ILE A 922 -32.82 -25.84 48.75
N THR A 923 -31.84 -26.75 48.74
CA THR A 923 -30.74 -26.78 49.71
C THR A 923 -29.41 -26.48 49.01
N TYR A 924 -28.63 -25.54 49.55
CA TYR A 924 -27.29 -25.25 49.06
C TYR A 924 -26.24 -26.07 49.82
N SER A 925 -25.53 -26.96 49.13
CA SER A 925 -24.55 -27.87 49.72
C SER A 925 -23.14 -27.27 49.84
N GLY A 926 -22.90 -26.07 49.29
CA GLY A 926 -21.58 -25.44 49.28
C GLY A 926 -20.73 -25.82 48.05
N ILE A 927 -19.40 -25.65 48.18
CA ILE A 927 -18.42 -26.03 47.17
C ILE A 927 -18.14 -27.53 47.31
N VAL A 928 -18.46 -28.30 46.26
CA VAL A 928 -18.32 -29.77 46.24
C VAL A 928 -17.05 -30.25 45.54
N LYS A 929 -16.44 -29.40 44.70
CA LYS A 929 -15.19 -29.68 44.02
C LYS A 929 -14.45 -28.37 43.71
N GLU A 930 -13.15 -28.37 43.95
CA GLU A 930 -12.23 -27.33 43.47
C GLU A 930 -11.33 -27.90 42.37
N LEU A 931 -11.43 -27.34 41.17
CA LEU A 931 -10.61 -27.69 40.01
C LEU A 931 -9.44 -26.72 39.94
N LYS A 932 -8.21 -27.22 40.07
CA LYS A 932 -7.01 -26.38 40.05
C LYS A 932 -6.56 -26.13 38.61
N VAL A 933 -6.88 -24.96 38.07
CA VAL A 933 -6.50 -24.52 36.72
C VAL A 933 -5.39 -23.49 36.81
N ASP A 934 -4.18 -23.84 36.33
CA ASP A 934 -3.00 -22.97 36.28
C ASP A 934 -2.68 -22.28 37.62
N GLY A 935 -2.94 -23.00 38.72
CA GLY A 935 -2.70 -22.51 40.08
C GLY A 935 -3.81 -21.67 40.69
N THR A 936 -4.96 -21.52 40.02
CA THR A 936 -6.18 -20.89 40.53
C THR A 936 -7.31 -21.91 40.67
N PRO A 937 -8.10 -21.88 41.77
CA PRO A 937 -9.22 -22.79 41.93
C PRO A 937 -10.46 -22.29 41.16
N TRP A 938 -11.09 -23.20 40.42
CA TRP A 938 -12.43 -23.06 39.88
C TRP A 938 -13.37 -23.88 40.76
N GLU A 939 -14.45 -23.25 41.22
CA GLU A 939 -15.30 -23.79 42.27
C GLU A 939 -16.59 -24.37 41.65
N VAL A 940 -16.90 -25.63 41.97
CA VAL A 940 -18.18 -26.26 41.60
C VAL A 940 -19.09 -26.22 42.81
N HIS A 941 -20.24 -25.57 42.67
CA HIS A 941 -21.26 -25.42 43.70
C HIS A 941 -22.42 -26.37 43.45
N GLU A 942 -23.00 -26.94 44.51
CA GLU A 942 -24.11 -27.87 44.39
C GLU A 942 -25.39 -27.35 45.07
N TYR A 943 -26.51 -27.49 44.37
CA TYR A 943 -27.85 -27.22 44.86
C TYR A 943 -28.72 -28.47 44.70
N LEU A 944 -29.28 -28.94 45.81
CA LEU A 944 -30.19 -30.07 45.85
C LEU A 944 -31.63 -29.53 45.82
N LEU A 945 -32.41 -29.94 44.82
CA LEU A 945 -33.81 -29.56 44.70
C LEU A 945 -34.70 -30.48 45.56
N PRO A 946 -35.97 -30.09 45.84
CA PRO A 946 -36.92 -30.96 46.52
C PRO A 946 -37.04 -32.33 45.87
N ALA A 947 -37.36 -33.34 46.68
CA ALA A 947 -37.52 -34.72 46.22
C ALA A 947 -38.54 -34.89 45.07
N SER A 948 -39.53 -33.99 44.95
CA SER A 948 -40.50 -33.98 43.86
C SER A 948 -39.89 -33.67 42.49
N ALA A 949 -38.88 -32.78 42.45
CA ALA A 949 -38.18 -32.41 41.23
C ALA A 949 -37.11 -33.43 40.83
N ASN A 950 -36.61 -34.22 41.79
CA ASN A 950 -35.59 -35.25 41.63
C ASN A 950 -34.37 -34.80 40.80
N THR A 951 -33.93 -33.55 41.00
CA THR A 951 -32.88 -32.90 40.21
C THR A 951 -31.82 -32.29 41.12
N THR A 952 -30.56 -32.28 40.67
CA THR A 952 -29.44 -31.58 41.30
C THR A 952 -28.84 -30.59 40.30
N VAL A 953 -28.59 -29.35 40.73
CA VAL A 953 -27.95 -28.33 39.89
C VAL A 953 -26.51 -28.12 40.32
N LEU A 954 -25.58 -28.27 39.39
CA LEU A 954 -24.16 -27.98 39.60
C LEU A 954 -23.79 -26.68 38.88
N VAL A 955 -23.24 -25.72 39.62
CA VAL A 955 -22.84 -24.42 39.10
C VAL A 955 -21.31 -24.30 39.08
N LEU A 956 -20.71 -24.13 37.90
CA LEU A 956 -19.28 -23.87 37.77
C LEU A 956 -18.98 -22.37 37.81
N ASN A 957 -18.08 -21.98 38.71
CA ASN A 957 -17.69 -20.60 38.94
C ASN A 957 -16.20 -20.37 38.71
N ASN A 958 -15.88 -19.28 38.00
CA ASN A 958 -14.54 -18.74 37.94
C ASN A 958 -14.54 -17.24 38.22
N ARG A 959 -14.01 -16.88 39.39
CA ARG A 959 -13.89 -15.49 39.86
C ARG A 959 -12.59 -14.79 39.48
N TYR A 960 -11.63 -15.52 38.93
CA TYR A 960 -10.29 -15.00 38.70
C TYR A 960 -10.11 -14.54 37.24
N ALA A 961 -9.81 -13.26 37.05
CA ALA A 961 -9.53 -12.68 35.74
C ALA A 961 -8.36 -13.32 35.02
N MET A 962 -7.27 -13.56 35.76
CA MET A 962 -6.07 -14.20 35.20
C MET A 962 -6.40 -15.55 34.55
N SER A 963 -7.17 -16.41 35.23
CA SER A 963 -7.49 -17.74 34.71
C SER A 963 -8.53 -17.72 33.60
N SER A 964 -9.43 -16.73 33.58
CA SER A 964 -10.35 -16.55 32.44
C SER A 964 -9.61 -16.06 31.19
N ILE A 965 -8.65 -15.13 31.35
CA ILE A 965 -7.81 -14.64 30.24
C ILE A 965 -6.91 -15.74 29.70
N VAL A 966 -6.23 -16.51 30.57
CA VAL A 966 -5.45 -17.67 30.13
C VAL A 966 -6.35 -18.75 29.53
N GLY A 967 -7.55 -18.95 30.09
CA GLY A 967 -8.58 -19.85 29.58
C GLY A 967 -9.09 -19.50 28.17
N MET A 968 -8.89 -18.27 27.68
CA MET A 968 -9.17 -17.92 26.28
C MET A 968 -8.33 -18.72 25.28
N VAL A 969 -7.28 -19.43 25.72
CA VAL A 969 -6.60 -20.45 24.90
C VAL A 969 -7.55 -21.52 24.34
N GLY A 970 -8.73 -21.71 24.95
CA GLY A 970 -9.79 -22.55 24.40
C GLY A 970 -10.31 -22.06 23.03
N TRP A 971 -10.34 -20.74 22.81
CA TRP A 971 -10.95 -20.09 21.65
C TRP A 971 -10.03 -19.14 20.87
N VAL A 972 -8.76 -18.97 21.28
CA VAL A 972 -7.80 -18.04 20.66
C VAL A 972 -7.71 -18.24 19.14
N ASP A 973 -7.69 -19.50 18.70
CA ASP A 973 -7.58 -19.86 17.28
C ASP A 973 -8.85 -19.49 16.49
N ALA A 974 -10.02 -19.66 17.13
CA ALA A 974 -11.31 -19.27 16.55
C ALA A 974 -11.46 -17.74 16.46
N ILE A 975 -10.94 -17.01 17.45
CA ILE A 975 -10.88 -15.55 17.43
C ILE A 975 -9.91 -15.09 16.32
N ALA A 976 -8.75 -15.73 16.20
CA ALA A 976 -7.75 -15.41 15.17
C ALA A 976 -8.31 -15.60 13.76
N LEU A 977 -9.12 -16.64 13.53
CA LEU A 977 -9.71 -16.94 12.21
C LEU A 977 -10.94 -16.07 11.87
N SER A 978 -11.50 -15.33 12.84
CA SER A 978 -12.73 -14.54 12.66
C SER A 978 -12.74 -13.56 11.47
N PRO A 979 -11.62 -12.90 11.06
CA PRO A 979 -11.63 -12.01 9.91
C PRO A 979 -11.91 -12.73 8.58
N LEU A 980 -11.65 -14.04 8.52
CA LEU A 980 -11.84 -14.86 7.32
C LEU A 980 -13.08 -15.78 7.42
N SER A 981 -13.63 -15.98 8.63
CA SER A 981 -14.73 -16.92 8.86
C SER A 981 -16.01 -16.56 8.10
N ILE A 982 -16.24 -15.27 7.83
CA ILE A 982 -17.40 -14.79 7.06
C ILE A 982 -17.45 -15.43 5.65
N PHE A 983 -16.28 -15.71 5.07
CA PHE A 983 -16.14 -16.26 3.72
C PHE A 983 -15.82 -17.76 3.72
N MET A 984 -16.13 -18.48 4.80
CA MET A 984 -15.85 -19.92 4.92
C MET A 984 -17.06 -20.70 5.45
N PRO A 985 -17.24 -21.97 5.02
CA PRO A 985 -18.20 -22.87 5.65
C PRO A 985 -17.81 -23.22 7.09
N SER A 986 -18.80 -23.41 7.97
CA SER A 986 -18.62 -23.82 9.38
C SER A 986 -17.76 -25.06 9.57
N ASP A 987 -17.94 -26.08 8.72
CA ASP A 987 -17.22 -27.36 8.82
C ASP A 987 -15.72 -27.19 8.51
N TRP A 988 -15.40 -26.23 7.64
CA TRP A 988 -14.02 -25.89 7.28
C TRP A 988 -13.38 -25.04 8.36
N ILE A 989 -14.15 -24.12 8.96
CA ILE A 989 -13.70 -23.33 10.11
C ILE A 989 -13.26 -24.27 11.24
N ASP A 990 -14.09 -25.24 11.63
CA ASP A 990 -13.77 -26.24 12.65
C ASP A 990 -12.49 -27.04 12.32
N SER A 991 -12.32 -27.42 11.05
CA SER A 991 -11.13 -28.13 10.57
C SER A 991 -9.86 -27.27 10.63
N ILE A 992 -9.93 -26.01 10.18
CA ILE A 992 -8.79 -25.09 10.15
C ILE A 992 -8.42 -24.69 11.58
N VAL A 993 -9.40 -24.37 12.42
CA VAL A 993 -9.20 -24.07 13.85
C VAL A 993 -8.47 -25.23 14.54
N TYR A 994 -8.86 -26.47 14.29
CA TYR A 994 -8.17 -27.64 14.83
C TYR A 994 -6.70 -27.76 14.42
N VAL A 995 -6.37 -27.37 13.17
CA VAL A 995 -4.98 -27.34 12.68
C VAL A 995 -4.21 -26.19 13.33
N MET A 996 -4.79 -24.99 13.40
CA MET A 996 -4.21 -23.81 14.06
C MET A 996 -3.91 -24.07 15.54
N SER A 997 -4.80 -24.80 16.23
CA SER A 997 -4.69 -25.19 17.64
C SER A 997 -3.53 -26.15 17.97
N PHE A 998 -2.57 -26.39 17.07
CA PHE A 998 -1.43 -27.23 17.38
C PHE A 998 -0.55 -26.62 18.49
N ALA A 999 -0.40 -25.30 18.54
CA ALA A 999 0.39 -24.63 19.58
C ALA A 999 -0.21 -24.85 20.98
N THR A 1000 -1.55 -24.85 21.09
CA THR A 1000 -2.25 -25.14 22.35
C THR A 1000 -2.07 -26.60 22.79
N ARG A 1001 -1.71 -27.51 21.88
CA ARG A 1001 -1.39 -28.92 22.18
C ARG A 1001 0.06 -29.13 22.62
N LEU A 1002 0.98 -28.25 22.21
CA LEU A 1002 2.41 -28.31 22.58
C LEU A 1002 2.69 -27.81 24.00
N ILE A 1003 1.80 -26.98 24.56
CA ILE A 1003 1.92 -26.44 25.91
C ILE A 1003 0.87 -27.13 26.80
N PRO A 1004 1.25 -27.64 27.99
CA PRO A 1004 0.34 -28.35 28.88
C PRO A 1004 -0.57 -27.39 29.66
N PHE A 1005 -1.48 -26.70 28.97
CA PHE A 1005 -2.48 -25.85 29.61
C PHE A 1005 -3.44 -26.65 30.47
N ALA A 1006 -3.73 -26.18 31.69
CA ALA A 1006 -4.69 -26.85 32.58
C ALA A 1006 -6.12 -26.85 32.02
N ALA A 1007 -6.45 -25.89 31.14
CA ALA A 1007 -7.74 -25.83 30.43
C ALA A 1007 -8.09 -27.13 29.67
N ARG A 1008 -7.09 -27.89 29.20
CA ARG A 1008 -7.34 -29.17 28.51
C ARG A 1008 -7.80 -30.25 29.48
N LEU A 1009 -7.12 -30.37 30.62
CA LEU A 1009 -7.47 -31.33 31.67
C LEU A 1009 -8.77 -30.94 32.37
N LEU A 1010 -9.11 -29.64 32.39
CA LEU A 1010 -10.32 -29.15 33.05
C LEU A 1010 -11.60 -29.78 32.49
N VAL A 1011 -11.70 -29.94 31.17
CA VAL A 1011 -12.90 -30.53 30.55
C VAL A 1011 -13.03 -31.99 30.96
N ASP A 1012 -11.92 -32.73 30.88
CA ASP A 1012 -11.87 -34.16 31.22
C ASP A 1012 -12.15 -34.38 32.73
N ASP A 1013 -11.47 -33.63 33.61
CA ASP A 1013 -11.67 -33.69 35.07
C ASP A 1013 -13.10 -33.37 35.49
N LEU A 1014 -13.73 -32.40 34.80
CA LEU A 1014 -15.11 -31.99 35.06
C LEU A 1014 -16.10 -33.03 34.53
N SER A 1015 -15.85 -33.59 33.34
CA SER A 1015 -16.65 -34.67 32.75
C SER A 1015 -16.62 -35.91 33.65
N ASP A 1016 -15.44 -36.33 34.10
CA ASP A 1016 -15.25 -37.46 35.01
C ASP A 1016 -15.95 -37.23 36.35
N TYR A 1017 -15.82 -36.02 36.91
CA TYR A 1017 -16.51 -35.65 38.14
C TYR A 1017 -18.04 -35.74 37.98
N VAL A 1018 -18.59 -35.20 36.90
CA VAL A 1018 -20.04 -35.24 36.61
C VAL A 1018 -20.51 -36.68 36.43
N TYR A 1019 -19.75 -37.50 35.70
CA TYR A 1019 -20.07 -38.92 35.49
C TYR A 1019 -20.13 -39.69 36.82
N VAL A 1020 -19.11 -39.52 37.68
CA VAL A 1020 -19.09 -40.12 39.02
C VAL A 1020 -20.25 -39.61 39.86
N ARG A 1021 -20.52 -38.30 39.85
CA ARG A 1021 -21.59 -37.70 40.66
C ARG A 1021 -22.98 -38.18 40.21
N LYS A 1022 -23.19 -38.34 38.90
CA LYS A 1022 -24.42 -38.90 38.31
C LYS A 1022 -24.68 -40.32 38.79
N SER A 1023 -23.63 -41.15 38.92
CA SER A 1023 -23.76 -42.50 39.46
C SER A 1023 -24.10 -42.53 40.97
N GLN A 1024 -23.71 -41.50 41.73
CA GLN A 1024 -23.92 -41.44 43.18
C GLN A 1024 -25.29 -40.90 43.58
N LEU A 1025 -25.74 -39.82 42.94
CA LEU A 1025 -26.89 -39.05 43.41
C LEU A 1025 -28.26 -39.66 43.08
N LYS A 1026 -28.36 -40.55 42.08
CA LYS A 1026 -29.64 -41.10 41.54
C LYS A 1026 -30.68 -40.04 41.10
N THR A 1027 -30.41 -38.75 41.26
CA THR A 1027 -31.18 -37.61 40.73
C THR A 1027 -30.68 -37.24 39.33
N ASP A 1028 -31.52 -36.60 38.54
CA ASP A 1028 -31.07 -35.96 37.29
C ASP A 1028 -30.13 -34.78 37.61
N ILE A 1029 -29.11 -34.55 36.77
CA ILE A 1029 -28.14 -33.48 36.97
C ILE A 1029 -28.29 -32.44 35.86
N ILE A 1030 -28.38 -31.17 36.24
CA ILE A 1030 -28.31 -30.03 35.33
C ILE A 1030 -27.05 -29.23 35.64
N LEU A 1031 -26.25 -28.98 34.61
CA LEU A 1031 -25.04 -28.18 34.71
C LEU A 1031 -25.33 -26.73 34.32
N THR A 1032 -24.79 -25.77 35.06
CA THR A 1032 -24.88 -24.36 34.66
C THR A 1032 -23.62 -23.55 35.00
N GLY A 1033 -23.38 -22.51 34.23
CA GLY A 1033 -22.21 -21.65 34.35
C GLY A 1033 -22.33 -20.45 33.43
N GLY A 1034 -21.38 -19.52 33.50
CA GLY A 1034 -21.34 -18.41 32.56
C GLY A 1034 -19.95 -17.95 32.19
N GLY A 1035 -19.86 -17.07 31.19
CA GLY A 1035 -18.58 -16.57 30.69
C GLY A 1035 -17.69 -17.70 30.18
N VAL A 1036 -16.38 -17.59 30.40
CA VAL A 1036 -15.39 -18.61 29.99
C VAL A 1036 -15.66 -19.95 30.69
N ALA A 1037 -16.09 -19.92 31.95
CA ALA A 1037 -16.40 -21.13 32.71
C ALA A 1037 -17.55 -21.93 32.08
N GLY A 1038 -18.62 -21.26 31.67
CA GLY A 1038 -19.72 -21.92 30.97
C GLY A 1038 -19.32 -22.52 29.61
N GLY A 1039 -18.31 -21.97 28.93
CA GLY A 1039 -17.76 -22.56 27.70
C GLY A 1039 -17.12 -23.93 27.94
N PHE A 1040 -16.24 -24.03 28.94
CA PHE A 1040 -15.62 -25.32 29.32
C PHE A 1040 -16.64 -26.31 29.92
N LEU A 1041 -17.59 -25.80 30.72
CA LEU A 1041 -18.68 -26.61 31.26
C LEU A 1041 -19.52 -27.23 30.14
N SER A 1042 -19.81 -26.48 29.07
CA SER A 1042 -20.55 -26.98 27.92
C SER A 1042 -19.82 -28.15 27.24
N ALA A 1043 -18.49 -28.06 27.12
CA ALA A 1043 -17.70 -29.15 26.55
C ALA A 1043 -17.76 -30.41 27.43
N ALA A 1044 -17.61 -30.24 28.75
CA ALA A 1044 -17.70 -31.34 29.70
C ALA A 1044 -19.11 -31.97 29.77
N ALA A 1045 -20.15 -31.15 29.64
CA ALA A 1045 -21.54 -31.58 29.62
C ALA A 1045 -21.84 -32.53 28.44
N VAL A 1046 -21.32 -32.20 27.27
CA VAL A 1046 -21.45 -33.01 26.06
C VAL A 1046 -20.73 -34.35 26.22
N GLN A 1047 -19.49 -34.34 26.73
CA GLN A 1047 -18.74 -35.58 27.00
C GLN A 1047 -19.43 -36.47 28.04
N ALA A 1048 -19.98 -35.88 29.10
CA ALA A 1048 -20.71 -36.59 30.14
C ALA A 1048 -22.18 -36.90 29.79
N ARG A 1049 -22.64 -36.55 28.58
CA ARG A 1049 -24.05 -36.68 28.12
C ARG A 1049 -25.06 -36.21 29.17
N THR A 1050 -24.88 -34.97 29.61
CA THR A 1050 -25.66 -34.34 30.67
C THR A 1050 -26.08 -32.94 30.24
N HIS A 1051 -27.31 -32.54 30.56
CA HIS A 1051 -27.85 -31.24 30.11
C HIS A 1051 -27.12 -30.07 30.77
N ALA A 1052 -26.74 -29.07 29.97
CA ALA A 1052 -26.13 -27.83 30.41
C ALA A 1052 -26.90 -26.61 29.89
N ILE A 1053 -27.16 -25.66 30.80
CA ILE A 1053 -27.74 -24.36 30.48
C ILE A 1053 -26.68 -23.31 30.84
N VAL A 1054 -26.11 -22.65 29.83
CA VAL A 1054 -24.98 -21.74 30.01
C VAL A 1054 -25.33 -20.31 29.64
N PHE A 1055 -24.73 -19.35 30.34
CA PHE A 1055 -25.08 -17.94 30.24
C PHE A 1055 -23.91 -17.08 29.77
N ALA A 1056 -24.09 -16.36 28.67
CA ALA A 1056 -23.09 -15.49 28.07
C ALA A 1056 -21.73 -16.18 27.91
N SER A 1057 -21.75 -17.39 27.34
CA SER A 1057 -20.58 -18.24 27.17
C SER A 1057 -20.18 -18.35 25.70
N PRO A 1058 -18.87 -18.54 25.41
CA PRO A 1058 -18.41 -18.78 24.06
C PRO A 1058 -18.95 -20.10 23.53
N GLY A 1059 -19.11 -20.16 22.21
CA GLY A 1059 -19.63 -21.30 21.48
C GLY A 1059 -18.58 -22.38 21.26
N LEU A 1060 -19.02 -23.56 20.86
CA LEU A 1060 -18.14 -24.73 20.67
C LEU A 1060 -18.17 -25.28 19.25
N LEU A 1061 -19.05 -24.81 18.35
CA LEU A 1061 -19.18 -25.40 17.02
C LEU A 1061 -17.91 -25.26 16.18
N HIS A 1062 -17.27 -24.09 16.19
CA HIS A 1062 -16.02 -23.85 15.49
C HIS A 1062 -14.81 -24.51 16.18
N CYS A 1063 -15.00 -25.07 17.38
CA CYS A 1063 -13.94 -25.72 18.17
C CYS A 1063 -14.28 -27.19 18.46
N SER A 1064 -15.26 -27.77 17.78
CA SER A 1064 -15.81 -29.09 18.12
C SER A 1064 -14.74 -30.18 18.04
N ARG A 1065 -13.92 -30.20 16.98
CA ARG A 1065 -12.78 -31.14 16.84
C ARG A 1065 -11.69 -30.91 17.87
N LYS A 1066 -11.47 -29.66 18.29
CA LYS A 1066 -10.46 -29.31 19.30
C LYS A 1066 -10.82 -29.92 20.66
N PHE A 1067 -12.10 -29.87 21.03
CA PHE A 1067 -12.62 -30.43 22.27
C PHE A 1067 -13.10 -31.89 22.14
N GLY A 1068 -13.01 -32.50 20.95
CA GLY A 1068 -13.44 -33.87 20.70
C GLY A 1068 -14.95 -34.08 20.79
N LEU A 1069 -15.75 -33.09 20.38
CA LEU A 1069 -17.20 -33.07 20.52
C LEU A 1069 -17.92 -33.37 19.20
N SER A 1070 -19.05 -34.06 19.29
CA SER A 1070 -19.99 -34.22 18.18
C SER A 1070 -21.00 -33.07 18.15
N VAL A 1071 -21.29 -32.54 16.96
CA VAL A 1071 -22.29 -31.46 16.78
C VAL A 1071 -23.69 -31.92 17.22
N ALA A 1072 -24.05 -33.19 16.98
CA ALA A 1072 -25.33 -33.75 17.40
C ALA A 1072 -25.43 -33.88 18.93
N ASP A 1073 -24.33 -34.22 19.59
CA ASP A 1073 -24.29 -34.29 21.06
C ASP A 1073 -24.33 -32.89 21.69
N TYR A 1074 -23.68 -31.90 21.05
CA TYR A 1074 -23.80 -30.48 21.45
C TYR A 1074 -25.24 -29.99 21.35
N HIS A 1075 -25.91 -30.24 20.21
CA HIS A 1075 -27.31 -29.87 20.00
C HIS A 1075 -28.27 -30.50 21.02
N SER A 1076 -28.02 -31.75 21.43
CA SER A 1076 -28.91 -32.45 22.37
C SER A 1076 -28.70 -32.09 23.85
N HIS A 1077 -27.51 -31.62 24.22
CA HIS A 1077 -27.14 -31.43 25.64
C HIS A 1077 -26.88 -29.98 26.05
N VAL A 1078 -26.69 -29.04 25.14
CA VAL A 1078 -26.31 -27.66 25.48
C VAL A 1078 -27.36 -26.65 25.04
N LEU A 1079 -27.86 -25.86 26.00
CA LEU A 1079 -28.66 -24.67 25.75
C LEU A 1079 -27.84 -23.43 26.12
N SER A 1080 -27.56 -22.57 25.13
CA SER A 1080 -26.82 -21.33 25.33
C SER A 1080 -27.75 -20.13 25.42
N ILE A 1081 -27.64 -19.32 26.48
CA ILE A 1081 -28.42 -18.09 26.65
C ILE A 1081 -27.46 -16.91 26.71
N GLY A 1082 -27.52 -16.04 25.71
CA GLY A 1082 -26.67 -14.85 25.58
C GLY A 1082 -27.47 -13.57 25.43
N ALA A 1083 -26.77 -12.44 25.41
CA ALA A 1083 -27.35 -11.15 25.01
C ALA A 1083 -27.09 -10.90 23.52
N HIS A 1084 -27.92 -10.08 22.85
CA HIS A 1084 -27.72 -9.79 21.43
C HIS A 1084 -26.37 -9.11 21.16
N ASP A 1085 -26.00 -8.12 21.98
CA ASP A 1085 -24.71 -7.41 21.95
C ASP A 1085 -23.65 -8.04 22.90
N GLY A 1086 -23.79 -9.33 23.19
CA GLY A 1086 -22.90 -10.07 24.09
C GLY A 1086 -21.64 -10.57 23.37
N ALA A 1087 -20.51 -9.89 23.54
CA ALA A 1087 -19.26 -10.16 22.81
C ALA A 1087 -18.74 -11.61 22.89
N LEU A 1088 -18.88 -12.32 24.03
CA LEU A 1088 -18.45 -13.74 24.10
C LEU A 1088 -19.39 -14.68 23.35
N SER A 1089 -20.68 -14.33 23.23
CA SER A 1089 -21.66 -15.17 22.53
C SER A 1089 -21.52 -15.17 21.01
N ASP A 1090 -20.62 -14.35 20.46
CA ASP A 1090 -20.29 -14.33 19.03
C ASP A 1090 -19.04 -15.14 18.70
N ILE A 1091 -18.37 -15.72 19.71
CA ILE A 1091 -17.09 -16.41 19.57
C ILE A 1091 -17.31 -17.91 19.57
N GLY A 1092 -16.53 -18.64 18.76
CA GLY A 1092 -16.52 -20.11 18.79
C GLY A 1092 -17.71 -20.78 18.11
N GLY A 1093 -18.69 -20.01 17.61
CA GLY A 1093 -19.84 -20.51 16.86
C GLY A 1093 -20.87 -21.23 17.74
N HIS A 1094 -22.14 -20.85 17.60
CA HIS A 1094 -23.26 -21.46 18.30
C HIS A 1094 -24.27 -22.02 17.31
N ASP A 1095 -24.98 -23.04 17.75
CA ASP A 1095 -26.13 -23.55 17.02
C ASP A 1095 -27.31 -22.61 17.26
N SER A 1096 -27.83 -22.00 16.20
CA SER A 1096 -28.95 -21.05 16.26
C SER A 1096 -30.24 -21.67 16.79
N THR A 1097 -30.38 -23.00 16.74
CA THR A 1097 -31.59 -23.71 17.21
C THR A 1097 -31.58 -23.96 18.71
N VAL A 1098 -30.41 -24.02 19.34
CA VAL A 1098 -30.22 -24.23 20.78
C VAL A 1098 -29.50 -23.06 21.46
N SER A 1099 -29.57 -21.89 20.83
CA SER A 1099 -29.11 -20.63 21.41
C SER A 1099 -30.25 -19.61 21.47
N GLN A 1100 -30.39 -18.97 22.62
CA GLN A 1100 -31.32 -17.88 22.84
C GLN A 1100 -30.54 -16.59 23.04
N ARG A 1101 -30.88 -15.56 22.27
CA ARG A 1101 -30.38 -14.19 22.50
C ARG A 1101 -31.46 -13.33 23.15
N VAL A 1102 -31.09 -12.66 24.23
CA VAL A 1102 -31.91 -11.70 24.98
C VAL A 1102 -31.56 -10.29 24.52
N LEU A 1103 -32.57 -9.45 24.27
CA LEU A 1103 -32.38 -8.06 23.87
C LEU A 1103 -31.71 -7.25 24.98
N CYS A 1104 -30.64 -6.52 24.63
CA CYS A 1104 -29.90 -5.67 25.54
C CYS A 1104 -29.50 -4.38 24.82
N ASP A 1105 -29.92 -3.22 25.31
CA ASP A 1105 -29.58 -1.92 24.71
C ASP A 1105 -28.37 -1.24 25.41
N GLY A 1106 -27.64 -1.98 26.25
CA GLY A 1106 -26.52 -1.48 27.05
C GLY A 1106 -25.16 -1.68 26.41
N ALA A 1107 -24.11 -1.17 27.04
CA ALA A 1107 -22.73 -1.49 26.62
C ALA A 1107 -22.46 -3.01 26.72
N ALA A 1108 -21.59 -3.56 25.87
CA ALA A 1108 -21.27 -4.99 25.84
C ALA A 1108 -20.90 -5.56 27.23
N LEU A 1109 -20.17 -4.80 28.05
CA LEU A 1109 -19.83 -5.20 29.42
C LEU A 1109 -21.06 -5.36 30.32
N TYR A 1110 -22.08 -4.53 30.13
CA TYR A 1110 -23.34 -4.59 30.87
C TYR A 1110 -24.16 -5.81 30.42
N CYS A 1111 -24.28 -6.02 29.10
CA CYS A 1111 -25.04 -7.13 28.51
C CYS A 1111 -24.46 -8.51 28.85
N MET A 1112 -23.18 -8.57 29.22
CA MET A 1112 -22.50 -9.78 29.66
C MET A 1112 -22.68 -10.09 31.16
N ARG A 1113 -23.27 -9.16 31.96
CA ARG A 1113 -23.44 -9.37 33.40
C ARG A 1113 -24.48 -10.43 33.70
N GLN A 1114 -24.19 -11.24 34.72
CA GLN A 1114 -25.12 -12.27 35.20
C GLN A 1114 -26.44 -11.64 35.67
N GLN A 1115 -26.34 -10.52 36.39
CA GLN A 1115 -27.44 -9.68 36.85
C GLN A 1115 -28.37 -9.21 35.72
N PHE A 1116 -27.81 -8.84 34.56
CA PHE A 1116 -28.62 -8.41 33.43
C PHE A 1116 -29.47 -9.58 32.91
N LEU A 1117 -28.84 -10.74 32.70
CA LEU A 1117 -29.54 -11.92 32.17
C LEU A 1117 -30.62 -12.44 33.13
N SER A 1118 -30.34 -12.50 34.43
CA SER A 1118 -31.33 -12.91 35.43
C SER A 1118 -32.50 -11.93 35.52
N THR A 1119 -32.24 -10.62 35.53
CA THR A 1119 -33.27 -9.58 35.53
C THR A 1119 -34.13 -9.64 34.27
N ALA A 1120 -33.50 -9.70 33.10
CA ALA A 1120 -34.22 -9.74 31.82
C ALA A 1120 -35.07 -11.00 31.67
N LEU A 1121 -34.58 -12.16 32.16
CA LEU A 1121 -35.37 -13.39 32.17
C LEU A 1121 -36.51 -13.35 33.21
N LEU A 1122 -36.30 -12.75 34.38
CA LEU A 1122 -37.36 -12.53 35.38
C LEU A 1122 -38.49 -11.67 34.80
N GLU A 1123 -38.16 -10.57 34.11
CA GLU A 1123 -39.13 -9.67 33.50
C GLU A 1123 -39.85 -10.31 32.29
N ALA A 1124 -39.10 -11.01 31.44
CA ALA A 1124 -39.64 -11.60 30.22
C ALA A 1124 -40.48 -12.86 30.51
N CYS A 1125 -39.95 -13.80 31.31
CA CYS A 1125 -40.65 -15.05 31.61
C CYS A 1125 -41.70 -14.91 32.72
N GLY A 1126 -41.70 -13.79 33.45
CA GLY A 1126 -42.55 -13.57 34.61
C GLY A 1126 -42.18 -14.45 35.81
N ASP A 1127 -42.72 -14.11 36.98
CA ASP A 1127 -42.46 -14.88 38.19
C ASP A 1127 -43.70 -15.12 39.04
N ALA A 1128 -44.07 -16.40 39.16
CA ALA A 1128 -45.18 -16.85 39.99
C ALA A 1128 -44.89 -16.66 41.49
N GLU A 1129 -43.62 -16.63 41.90
CA GLU A 1129 -43.19 -16.52 43.29
C GLU A 1129 -43.02 -15.05 43.76
N GLY A 1130 -43.26 -14.07 42.88
CA GLY A 1130 -43.14 -12.66 43.21
C GLY A 1130 -41.70 -12.21 43.53
N ARG A 1131 -40.69 -12.94 43.08
CA ARG A 1131 -39.27 -12.62 43.29
C ARG A 1131 -38.91 -11.35 42.54
N ARG A 1132 -38.12 -10.52 43.21
CA ARG A 1132 -37.74 -9.19 42.72
C ARG A 1132 -36.23 -9.04 42.71
N HIS A 1133 -35.79 -8.25 41.75
CA HIS A 1133 -34.40 -7.92 41.53
C HIS A 1133 -34.20 -6.42 41.80
N VAL A 1134 -33.07 -6.02 42.38
CA VAL A 1134 -32.69 -4.60 42.46
C VAL A 1134 -32.60 -4.05 41.04
N PRO A 1135 -33.23 -2.89 40.73
CA PRO A 1135 -33.18 -2.31 39.40
C PRO A 1135 -31.71 -2.10 39.00
N SER A 1136 -31.34 -2.70 37.88
CA SER A 1136 -29.99 -2.58 37.36
C SER A 1136 -29.76 -1.11 36.97
N ALA A 1137 -28.84 -0.43 37.66
CA ALA A 1137 -28.44 0.91 37.24
C ALA A 1137 -27.83 0.79 35.84
N ARG A 1138 -28.54 1.26 34.80
CA ARG A 1138 -27.93 1.49 33.49
C ARG A 1138 -26.77 2.46 33.74
N PRO A 1139 -25.51 2.08 33.48
CA PRO A 1139 -24.46 3.07 33.47
C PRO A 1139 -24.84 4.12 32.39
N PRO A 1140 -24.63 5.42 32.66
CA PRO A 1140 -24.95 6.48 31.71
C PRO A 1140 -24.21 6.35 30.38
#